data_AF-A0A932N6D4-F1
#
_entry.id   AF-A0A932N6D4-F1
#
_cell.length_a   1.000
_cell.length_b   1.000
_cell.length_c   1.000
_cell.angle_alpha   90.00
_cell.angle_beta   90.00
_cell.angle_gamma   90.00
#
_symmetry.space_group_name_H-M   'P 1'
#
loop_
_entity.id
_entity.type
_entity.pdbx_description
1 polymer ?
#
loop_
_entity_poly.entity_id
_entity_poly.type
_entity_poly.pdbx_seq_one_letter_code
_entity_poly.pdbx_strand_id
1 'polypeptide(L)'
;MRPSRSLFWKWFAVTIIAVLLFNLWRPAPTQAVPIPAPIVLIVNDAAANKFGRYLGEILRAEGLNEFEVLTIGAMTLTELNKHDVAILAETTLTSAQDTTLTNYVSGGGRLLALRPDPNIANLFDLGTTAGNLTDGYLKISDTATINGEAPGAGLSTQTLQIHGDATKYNTLIGSITVATLYSDASTATSYPAVVSNSAGRAVAFTYDLASNVVYTRQGNPAGVDGDIDGDGVLRTIDLFQLAGNGSWVNRDRIPVPQADEQQRLFARLVKQMVAQVKPIPQLWYFPASAKTMLILTADAHANPESFYQTEITSLNNHGGDATFYMATGGGIIDTSVMETWRSQGHEFGMHPYRNPPSTMTYAALNQGYTDSVNAFGLFYDPPIPMSRTVRTHQISWQGWTDAADIAVAHGMAMDTNFYHWGQWLKKPDNSWPHGYITGSGQPMKFIKADGTILDYYQQLTQLVDEQLFDLYDLAGFDSEQLTSAQALSVSEGMIDASNAGDYAALMVQIHVDYYNFGNPQPWTEGTLDYATANNVPIWNADNWLTFTETRHNAEYSEVAFNSGTGVLTFNMTAAPGANLTTILPLSYNGNVLQSITVDGNSTSFGTQTIKGVNVAFVTVASGTHSFVASYPVPPTNTPTPTNTPTYTPTNTPTNTPTNTPTNTPTNTPTATFTPSNTPTNTPGPTPTFTQLPAATMRFPSSGNTASTTRPLFDWANISGATSYTFQIATNSSFTALVVNINLSASAYTPTIDLPRNTLLYWRVRGNVSGNTGQWSRTRHFYSANPPSVPTLLLPANGATVTTRKPTLDWSDSSPAATHYEVQISDDPNFGTILGRGRGGVTQLSAYTVETDLTALTHYYWRVRAVSASGGVTQISQWSAVRNFWTLP
;
A
#
# COMPACT_ATOMS: atom_id res chain seq x y z
N MET A 1 -27.68 -4.55 74.27
CA MET A 1 -27.84 -3.08 74.27
C MET A 1 -26.81 -2.48 73.33
N ARG A 2 -27.26 -1.92 72.20
CA ARG A 2 -26.41 -1.23 71.20
C ARG A 2 -26.43 0.28 71.48
N PRO A 3 -25.30 1.01 71.51
CA PRO A 3 -25.32 2.46 71.55
C PRO A 3 -25.70 3.04 70.17
N SER A 4 -26.36 4.20 70.20
CA SER A 4 -27.12 4.78 69.11
C SER A 4 -26.26 5.44 68.02
N ARG A 5 -26.66 5.25 66.77
CA ARG A 5 -26.08 5.75 65.50
C ARG A 5 -26.07 7.28 65.32
N SER A 6 -26.36 8.05 66.39
CA SER A 6 -26.67 9.49 66.31
C SER A 6 -25.42 10.39 66.32
N LEU A 7 -24.35 10.01 67.03
CA LEU A 7 -23.15 10.86 67.13
C LEU A 7 -22.24 10.80 65.87
N PHE A 8 -22.21 9.65 65.18
CA PHE A 8 -21.35 9.47 63.98
C PHE A 8 -21.84 10.32 62.80
N TRP A 9 -23.16 10.48 62.65
CA TRP A 9 -23.76 11.29 61.59
C TRP A 9 -23.55 12.80 61.78
N LYS A 10 -23.47 13.27 63.03
CA LYS A 10 -23.27 14.71 63.31
C LYS A 10 -21.84 15.18 63.00
N TRP A 11 -20.83 14.33 63.20
CA TRP A 11 -19.46 14.64 62.82
C TRP A 11 -19.23 14.51 61.30
N PHE A 12 -19.84 13.50 60.67
CA PHE A 12 -19.74 13.30 59.22
C PHE A 12 -20.37 14.46 58.42
N ALA A 13 -21.50 15.01 58.90
CA ALA A 13 -22.16 16.14 58.25
C ALA A 13 -21.36 17.46 58.35
N VAL A 14 -20.67 17.70 59.47
CA VAL A 14 -19.87 18.93 59.67
C VAL A 14 -18.60 18.91 58.81
N THR A 15 -17.98 17.74 58.59
CA THR A 15 -16.82 17.60 57.70
C THR A 15 -17.20 17.77 56.23
N ILE A 16 -18.38 17.28 55.80
CA ILE A 16 -18.87 17.47 54.42
C ILE A 16 -19.22 18.93 54.13
N ILE A 17 -19.83 19.65 55.09
CA ILE A 17 -20.16 21.07 54.92
C ILE A 17 -18.88 21.94 54.90
N ALA A 18 -17.85 21.60 55.68
CA ALA A 18 -16.56 22.30 55.63
C ALA A 18 -15.80 22.08 54.31
N VAL A 19 -15.86 20.86 53.73
CA VAL A 19 -15.26 20.54 52.41
C VAL A 19 -16.04 21.19 51.26
N LEU A 20 -17.37 21.26 51.36
CA LEU A 20 -18.21 21.95 50.37
C LEU A 20 -18.04 23.47 50.40
N LEU A 21 -17.85 24.08 51.58
CA LEU A 21 -17.60 25.52 51.69
C LEU A 21 -16.17 25.91 51.27
N PHE A 22 -15.17 25.04 51.44
CA PHE A 22 -13.81 25.26 50.92
C PHE A 22 -13.73 25.17 49.38
N ASN A 23 -14.65 24.43 48.73
CA ASN A 23 -14.72 24.33 47.27
C ASN A 23 -15.51 25.49 46.60
N LEU A 24 -16.25 26.29 47.38
CA LEU A 24 -17.00 27.45 46.87
C LEU A 24 -16.14 28.74 46.78
N TRP A 25 -14.89 28.70 47.24
CA TRP A 25 -13.94 29.82 47.17
C TRP A 25 -12.60 29.42 46.54
N ARG A 26 -12.66 28.62 45.48
CA ARG A 26 -11.62 28.58 44.46
C ARG A 26 -12.14 29.36 43.25
N PRO A 27 -11.42 30.37 42.73
CA PRO A 27 -11.71 30.77 41.35
C PRO A 27 -11.65 29.50 40.52
N ALA A 28 -12.68 29.24 39.71
CA ALA A 28 -12.61 28.19 38.71
C ALA A 28 -11.27 28.36 37.98
N PRO A 29 -10.45 27.30 37.79
CA PRO A 29 -9.31 27.43 36.91
C PRO A 29 -9.87 28.01 35.62
N THR A 30 -9.37 29.19 35.22
CA THR A 30 -9.66 29.74 33.91
C THR A 30 -9.29 28.61 32.96
N GLN A 31 -10.29 27.95 32.35
CA GLN A 31 -10.00 27.03 31.26
C GLN A 31 -9.20 27.86 30.27
N ALA A 32 -7.97 27.45 30.02
CA ALA A 32 -7.20 28.03 28.93
C ALA A 32 -8.09 27.98 27.69
N VAL A 33 -8.16 29.09 26.96
CA VAL A 33 -8.90 29.09 25.68
C VAL A 33 -8.24 28.02 24.81
N PRO A 34 -8.98 26.99 24.36
CA PRO A 34 -8.39 25.92 23.55
C PRO A 34 -7.71 26.51 22.32
N ILE A 35 -6.53 25.99 21.98
CA ILE A 35 -5.84 26.40 20.75
C ILE A 35 -6.59 25.78 19.56
N PRO A 36 -7.06 26.57 18.58
CA PRO A 36 -7.73 26.04 17.40
C PRO A 36 -6.83 25.11 16.60
N ALA A 37 -7.42 24.11 15.93
CA ALA A 37 -6.66 23.21 15.08
C ALA A 37 -5.94 23.97 13.94
N PRO A 38 -4.69 23.64 13.57
CA PRO A 38 -4.01 24.22 12.41
C PRO A 38 -4.76 24.04 11.09
N ILE A 39 -5.60 23.02 10.96
CA ILE A 39 -6.32 22.67 9.73
C ILE A 39 -7.82 22.86 9.96
N VAL A 40 -8.50 23.53 9.03
CA VAL A 40 -9.96 23.54 8.94
C VAL A 40 -10.44 22.97 7.62
N LEU A 41 -11.30 21.96 7.69
CA LEU A 41 -11.98 21.35 6.55
C LEU A 41 -13.37 21.97 6.38
N ILE A 42 -13.59 22.65 5.27
CA ILE A 42 -14.83 23.31 4.91
C ILE A 42 -15.65 22.36 4.04
N VAL A 43 -16.84 21.98 4.51
CA VAL A 43 -17.76 21.05 3.83
C VAL A 43 -19.09 21.70 3.52
N ASN A 44 -19.73 21.25 2.44
CA ASN A 44 -21.09 21.64 2.10
C ASN A 44 -22.00 20.40 2.07
N ASP A 45 -22.66 20.10 3.19
CA ASP A 45 -23.56 18.94 3.30
C ASP A 45 -24.77 19.03 2.33
N ALA A 46 -25.09 20.24 1.86
CA ALA A 46 -26.14 20.48 0.88
C ALA A 46 -25.66 20.35 -0.58
N ALA A 47 -24.35 20.19 -0.84
CA ALA A 47 -23.82 20.02 -2.19
C ALA A 47 -24.35 18.73 -2.86
N ALA A 48 -24.30 18.70 -4.19
CA ALA A 48 -24.67 17.51 -4.96
C ALA A 48 -23.68 16.35 -4.71
N ASN A 49 -22.39 16.64 -4.69
CA ASN A 49 -21.37 15.69 -4.23
C ASN A 49 -21.45 15.58 -2.70
N LYS A 50 -21.63 14.35 -2.20
CA LYS A 50 -21.81 14.05 -0.77
C LYS A 50 -20.53 13.62 -0.05
N PHE A 51 -19.40 13.55 -0.75
CA PHE A 51 -18.17 12.97 -0.21
C PHE A 51 -17.20 13.98 0.44
N GLY A 52 -17.57 15.26 0.53
CA GLY A 52 -16.68 16.30 1.10
C GLY A 52 -16.18 15.99 2.52
N ARG A 53 -16.99 15.31 3.36
CA ARG A 53 -16.59 14.88 4.71
C ARG A 53 -15.53 13.77 4.70
N TYR A 54 -15.43 13.00 3.62
CA TYR A 54 -14.46 11.93 3.48
C TYR A 54 -13.00 12.44 3.38
N LEU A 55 -12.81 13.74 3.07
CA LEU A 55 -11.49 14.37 3.22
C LEU A 55 -10.97 14.30 4.67
N GLY A 56 -11.85 14.30 5.66
CA GLY A 56 -11.47 14.07 7.06
C GLY A 56 -10.94 12.64 7.29
N GLU A 57 -11.52 11.65 6.62
CA GLU A 57 -11.04 10.26 6.67
C GLU A 57 -9.69 10.11 5.97
N ILE A 58 -9.47 10.81 4.86
CA ILE A 58 -8.16 10.88 4.18
C ILE A 58 -7.11 11.52 5.10
N LEU A 59 -7.44 12.63 5.79
CA LEU A 59 -6.53 13.25 6.76
C LEU A 59 -6.16 12.28 7.89
N ARG A 60 -7.12 11.53 8.45
CA ARG A 60 -6.88 10.51 9.48
C ARG A 60 -6.07 9.32 8.98
N ALA A 61 -6.35 8.83 7.77
CA ALA A 61 -5.56 7.77 7.14
C ALA A 61 -4.10 8.21 7.02
N GLU A 62 -3.86 9.44 6.57
CA GLU A 62 -2.54 10.06 6.47
C GLU A 62 -1.95 10.52 7.82
N GLY A 63 -2.66 10.34 8.94
CA GLY A 63 -2.19 10.63 10.29
C GLY A 63 -2.21 12.10 10.69
N LEU A 64 -2.94 12.94 9.96
CA LEU A 64 -3.20 14.34 10.26
C LEU A 64 -4.52 14.47 11.03
N ASN A 65 -4.51 14.04 12.29
CA ASN A 65 -5.73 13.93 13.09
C ASN A 65 -6.16 15.26 13.75
N GLU A 66 -5.33 16.31 13.65
CA GLU A 66 -5.61 17.64 14.20
C GLU A 66 -6.29 18.53 13.16
N PHE A 67 -7.62 18.43 13.05
CA PHE A 67 -8.40 19.31 12.19
C PHE A 67 -9.81 19.57 12.73
N GLU A 68 -10.36 20.71 12.37
CA GLU A 68 -11.76 21.06 12.63
C GLU A 68 -12.58 20.95 11.34
N VAL A 69 -13.87 20.64 11.47
CA VAL A 69 -14.81 20.61 10.33
C VAL A 69 -15.78 21.77 10.46
N LEU A 70 -15.82 22.62 9.44
CA LEU A 70 -16.69 23.79 9.34
C LEU A 70 -17.68 23.61 8.20
N THR A 71 -18.98 23.76 8.47
CA THR A 71 -19.95 23.80 7.37
C THR A 71 -19.85 25.12 6.62
N ILE A 72 -20.05 25.10 5.30
CA ILE A 72 -19.86 26.26 4.44
C ILE A 72 -20.75 27.47 4.81
N GLY A 73 -21.88 27.22 5.48
CA GLY A 73 -22.77 28.28 5.99
C GLY A 73 -22.23 28.99 7.24
N ALA A 74 -21.34 28.35 8.00
CA ALA A 74 -20.67 28.92 9.15
C ALA A 74 -19.32 29.58 8.81
N MET A 75 -18.89 29.51 7.54
CA MET A 75 -17.63 30.08 7.09
C MET A 75 -17.64 31.61 7.18
N THR A 76 -16.71 32.16 7.95
CA THR A 76 -16.44 33.61 8.03
C THR A 76 -14.95 33.86 8.03
N LEU A 77 -14.51 35.07 7.64
CA LEU A 77 -13.09 35.43 7.69
C LEU A 77 -12.50 35.30 9.10
N THR A 78 -13.28 35.68 10.13
CA THR A 78 -12.88 35.52 11.54
C THR A 78 -12.61 34.06 11.88
N GLU A 79 -13.45 33.15 11.37
CA GLU A 79 -13.28 31.72 11.62
C GLU A 79 -12.05 31.18 10.91
N LEU A 80 -11.90 31.47 9.61
CA LEU A 80 -10.76 31.00 8.82
C LEU A 80 -9.41 31.49 9.40
N ASN A 81 -9.36 32.70 9.95
CA ASN A 81 -8.15 33.28 10.54
C ASN A 81 -7.71 32.61 11.86
N LYS A 82 -8.51 31.71 12.43
CA LYS A 82 -8.09 30.88 13.58
C LYS A 82 -7.15 29.76 13.19
N HIS A 83 -7.15 29.36 11.92
CA HIS A 83 -6.47 28.18 11.41
C HIS A 83 -5.32 28.56 10.46
N ASP A 84 -4.31 27.69 10.36
CA ASP A 84 -3.14 27.92 9.51
C ASP A 84 -3.40 27.61 8.03
N VAL A 85 -4.32 26.67 7.77
CA VAL A 85 -4.74 26.23 6.43
C VAL A 85 -6.24 25.92 6.41
N ALA A 86 -6.92 26.40 5.37
CA ALA A 86 -8.28 25.99 5.02
C ALA A 86 -8.29 25.00 3.85
N ILE A 87 -9.06 23.92 3.99
CA ILE A 87 -9.30 22.92 2.95
C ILE A 87 -10.76 23.04 2.51
N LEU A 88 -11.01 23.30 1.24
CA LEU A 88 -12.35 23.45 0.68
C LEU A 88 -12.72 22.23 -0.15
N ALA A 89 -13.69 21.44 0.32
CA ALA A 89 -14.28 20.35 -0.47
C ALA A 89 -14.98 20.88 -1.73
N GLU A 90 -15.18 20.04 -2.75
CA GLU A 90 -15.91 20.42 -3.97
C GLU A 90 -17.29 20.99 -3.61
N THR A 91 -17.53 22.23 -4.03
CA THR A 91 -18.80 22.93 -3.79
C THR A 91 -18.95 24.12 -4.71
N THR A 92 -20.19 24.50 -4.98
CA THR A 92 -20.51 25.82 -5.53
C THR A 92 -20.44 26.89 -4.44
N LEU A 93 -20.03 28.11 -4.79
CA LEU A 93 -19.93 29.24 -3.87
C LEU A 93 -20.95 30.34 -4.16
N THR A 94 -21.47 30.96 -3.10
CA THR A 94 -22.12 32.27 -3.21
C THR A 94 -21.08 33.37 -3.34
N SER A 95 -21.46 34.54 -3.88
CA SER A 95 -20.54 35.68 -4.02
C SER A 95 -19.94 36.16 -2.69
N ALA A 96 -20.68 36.00 -1.58
CA ALA A 96 -20.20 36.34 -0.24
C ALA A 96 -19.11 35.36 0.25
N GLN A 97 -19.27 34.07 -0.06
CA GLN A 97 -18.31 33.03 0.30
C GLN A 97 -17.03 33.13 -0.55
N ASP A 98 -17.15 33.40 -1.85
CA ASP A 98 -16.02 33.74 -2.73
C ASP A 98 -15.24 34.93 -2.17
N THR A 99 -15.94 36.05 -1.87
CA THR A 99 -15.32 37.23 -1.27
C THR A 99 -14.60 36.90 0.04
N THR A 100 -15.17 36.02 0.86
CA THR A 100 -14.55 35.58 2.13
C THR A 100 -13.25 34.82 1.90
N LEU A 101 -13.23 33.86 0.96
CA LEU A 101 -12.03 33.08 0.63
C LEU A 101 -10.95 33.95 -0.03
N THR A 102 -11.35 34.83 -0.94
CA THR A 102 -10.46 35.81 -1.57
C THR A 102 -9.82 36.72 -0.52
N ASN A 103 -10.61 37.25 0.42
CA ASN A 103 -10.10 38.06 1.53
C ASN A 103 -9.18 37.26 2.45
N TYR A 104 -9.51 35.99 2.74
CA TYR A 104 -8.67 35.12 3.55
C TYR A 104 -7.29 34.91 2.92
N VAL A 105 -7.22 34.50 1.64
CA VAL A 105 -5.94 34.28 0.94
C VAL A 105 -5.15 35.59 0.80
N SER A 106 -5.81 36.69 0.42
CA SER A 106 -5.16 38.00 0.29
C SER A 106 -4.65 38.56 1.63
N GLY A 107 -5.32 38.25 2.73
CA GLY A 107 -4.91 38.57 4.11
C GLY A 107 -3.79 37.68 4.63
N GLY A 108 -3.35 36.70 3.85
CA GLY A 108 -2.21 35.85 4.13
C GLY A 108 -2.56 34.41 4.50
N GLY A 109 -3.84 34.05 4.52
CA GLY A 109 -4.33 32.69 4.68
C GLY A 109 -3.87 31.75 3.57
N ARG A 110 -4.03 30.45 3.81
CA ARG A 110 -3.62 29.39 2.88
C ARG A 110 -4.81 28.49 2.55
N LEU A 111 -5.07 28.27 1.27
CA LEU A 111 -6.27 27.59 0.79
C LEU A 111 -5.91 26.41 -0.11
N LEU A 112 -6.36 25.22 0.25
CA LEU A 112 -6.37 24.06 -0.64
C LEU A 112 -7.82 23.78 -1.07
N ALA A 113 -8.10 23.70 -2.37
CA ALA A 113 -9.45 23.40 -2.86
C ALA A 113 -9.48 22.17 -3.77
N LEU A 114 -10.56 21.39 -3.65
CA LEU A 114 -10.84 20.20 -4.47
C LEU A 114 -11.89 20.59 -5.51
N ARG A 115 -11.57 20.42 -6.79
CA ARG A 115 -12.36 20.86 -7.96
C ARG A 115 -13.02 22.24 -7.72
N PRO A 116 -12.22 23.31 -7.57
CA PRO A 116 -12.70 24.60 -7.08
C PRO A 116 -13.79 25.21 -7.97
N ASP A 117 -14.73 25.93 -7.34
CA ASP A 117 -15.70 26.77 -8.03
C ASP A 117 -14.98 27.76 -8.96
N PRO A 118 -15.44 27.93 -10.23
CA PRO A 118 -14.78 28.82 -11.18
C PRO A 118 -14.58 30.26 -10.71
N ASN A 119 -15.40 30.75 -9.77
CA ASN A 119 -15.28 32.11 -9.25
C ASN A 119 -13.98 32.35 -8.46
N ILE A 120 -13.42 31.31 -7.82
CA ILE A 120 -12.17 31.38 -7.06
C ILE A 120 -10.96 30.82 -7.84
N ALA A 121 -11.13 30.40 -9.10
CA ALA A 121 -10.07 29.77 -9.90
C ALA A 121 -8.80 30.63 -10.00
N ASN A 122 -8.96 31.96 -10.08
CA ASN A 122 -7.84 32.90 -10.14
C ASN A 122 -6.96 32.90 -8.87
N LEU A 123 -7.47 32.48 -7.71
CA LEU A 123 -6.64 32.35 -6.51
C LEU A 123 -5.51 31.33 -6.68
N PHE A 124 -5.72 30.35 -7.58
CA PHE A 124 -4.83 29.23 -7.87
C PHE A 124 -4.02 29.43 -9.15
N ASP A 125 -4.04 30.62 -9.74
CA ASP A 125 -3.49 30.91 -11.08
C ASP A 125 -4.08 30.01 -12.19
N LEU A 126 -5.37 29.66 -12.06
CA LEU A 126 -6.13 28.96 -13.10
C LEU A 126 -6.90 29.96 -13.97
N GLY A 127 -6.81 29.79 -15.29
CA GLY A 127 -7.46 30.60 -16.31
C GLY A 127 -8.79 30.01 -16.78
N THR A 128 -9.07 30.10 -18.08
CA THR A 128 -10.33 29.59 -18.66
C THR A 128 -10.38 28.05 -18.70
N THR A 129 -11.58 27.49 -18.58
CA THR A 129 -11.80 26.05 -18.73
C THR A 129 -11.86 25.62 -20.20
N ALA A 130 -11.47 24.36 -20.45
CA ALA A 130 -11.53 23.68 -21.75
C ALA A 130 -12.43 22.43 -21.70
N GLY A 131 -13.43 22.43 -20.81
CA GLY A 131 -14.31 21.30 -20.52
C GLY A 131 -13.75 20.37 -19.45
N ASN A 132 -14.32 19.15 -19.35
CA ASN A 132 -13.90 18.14 -18.39
C ASN A 132 -13.13 16.99 -19.08
N LEU A 133 -12.37 16.26 -18.28
CA LEU A 133 -11.84 14.93 -18.56
C LEU A 133 -12.47 13.99 -17.54
N THR A 134 -13.24 13.01 -17.99
CA THR A 134 -13.89 12.01 -17.13
C THR A 134 -13.06 10.73 -17.14
N ASP A 135 -12.86 10.11 -15.98
CA ASP A 135 -12.15 8.84 -15.81
C ASP A 135 -10.74 8.82 -16.43
N GLY A 136 -10.03 9.95 -16.26
CA GLY A 136 -8.68 10.17 -16.77
C GLY A 136 -7.57 9.62 -15.86
N TYR A 137 -6.37 10.15 -16.06
CA TYR A 137 -5.19 9.83 -15.26
C TYR A 137 -4.49 11.12 -14.82
N LEU A 138 -3.64 11.03 -13.80
CA LEU A 138 -2.67 12.05 -13.45
C LEU A 138 -1.27 11.48 -13.38
N LYS A 139 -0.25 12.32 -13.57
CA LYS A 139 1.14 12.01 -13.24
C LYS A 139 1.68 13.07 -12.29
N ILE A 140 2.18 12.62 -11.14
CA ILE A 140 2.78 13.48 -10.12
C ILE A 140 4.19 13.89 -10.59
N SER A 141 4.52 15.17 -10.44
CA SER A 141 5.87 15.68 -10.64
C SER A 141 6.71 15.44 -9.39
N ASP A 142 7.80 14.72 -9.52
CA ASP A 142 8.76 14.46 -8.45
C ASP A 142 9.69 15.66 -8.17
N THR A 143 9.73 16.64 -9.07
CA THR A 143 10.61 17.81 -8.98
C THR A 143 9.89 19.16 -8.86
N ALA A 144 8.57 19.22 -9.02
CA ALA A 144 7.84 20.49 -8.87
C ALA A 144 7.94 20.97 -7.42
N THR A 145 8.46 22.18 -7.21
CA THR A 145 8.68 22.74 -5.87
C THR A 145 7.69 23.86 -5.56
N ILE A 146 7.09 23.82 -4.37
CA ILE A 146 6.34 24.93 -3.78
C ILE A 146 7.11 25.36 -2.54
N ASN A 147 7.29 26.66 -2.29
CA ASN A 147 7.99 27.16 -1.08
C ASN A 147 9.33 26.44 -0.76
N GLY A 148 10.08 26.01 -1.79
CA GLY A 148 11.36 25.31 -1.66
C GLY A 148 11.29 23.78 -1.44
N GLU A 149 10.11 23.18 -1.35
CA GLU A 149 9.95 21.72 -1.14
C GLU A 149 9.18 21.06 -2.29
N ALA A 150 9.56 19.83 -2.63
CA ALA A 150 8.94 19.03 -3.70
C ALA A 150 7.94 18.01 -3.12
N PRO A 151 6.63 18.31 -3.05
CA PRO A 151 5.65 17.41 -2.43
C PRO A 151 5.54 16.05 -3.13
N GLY A 152 5.82 15.97 -4.43
CA GLY A 152 5.82 14.72 -5.19
C GLY A 152 7.09 13.87 -5.07
N ALA A 153 8.15 14.36 -4.43
CA ALA A 153 9.43 13.64 -4.38
C ALA A 153 9.29 12.26 -3.71
N GLY A 154 9.71 11.20 -4.40
CA GLY A 154 9.61 9.83 -3.90
C GLY A 154 8.22 9.18 -4.00
N LEU A 155 7.18 9.92 -4.42
CA LEU A 155 5.88 9.33 -4.79
C LEU A 155 5.98 8.61 -6.14
N SER A 156 4.94 7.84 -6.49
CA SER A 156 4.91 7.07 -7.73
C SER A 156 5.15 7.94 -8.97
N THR A 157 6.05 7.47 -9.84
CA THR A 157 6.33 8.09 -11.15
C THR A 157 5.44 7.55 -12.27
N GLN A 158 4.56 6.59 -11.96
CA GLN A 158 3.57 6.07 -12.89
C GLN A 158 2.36 7.02 -12.97
N THR A 159 1.58 6.90 -14.05
CA THR A 159 0.27 7.54 -14.13
C THR A 159 -0.71 6.85 -13.18
N LEU A 160 -1.51 7.62 -12.47
CA LEU A 160 -2.52 7.15 -11.51
C LEU A 160 -3.91 7.50 -12.03
N GLN A 161 -4.89 6.61 -11.86
CA GLN A 161 -6.25 6.86 -12.31
C GLN A 161 -6.94 7.95 -11.48
N ILE A 162 -7.81 8.69 -12.15
CA ILE A 162 -8.82 9.54 -11.55
C ILE A 162 -10.16 8.96 -11.97
N HIS A 163 -10.99 8.58 -11.00
CA HIS A 163 -12.39 8.23 -11.19
C HIS A 163 -13.28 9.45 -10.94
N GLY A 164 -14.14 9.77 -11.91
CA GLY A 164 -14.92 10.99 -11.94
C GLY A 164 -14.32 12.07 -12.83
N ASP A 165 -14.80 13.30 -12.66
CA ASP A 165 -14.44 14.43 -13.53
C ASP A 165 -13.26 15.24 -13.01
N ALA A 166 -12.33 15.56 -13.91
CA ALA A 166 -11.33 16.61 -13.76
C ALA A 166 -11.65 17.80 -14.68
N THR A 167 -11.73 19.01 -14.14
CA THR A 167 -11.91 20.22 -14.95
C THR A 167 -10.60 20.65 -15.59
N LYS A 168 -10.58 20.77 -16.91
CA LYS A 168 -9.39 21.15 -17.67
C LYS A 168 -9.22 22.66 -17.65
N TYR A 169 -8.30 23.17 -16.85
CA TYR A 169 -7.99 24.59 -16.78
C TYR A 169 -6.70 24.94 -17.52
N ASN A 170 -6.71 26.01 -18.31
CA ASN A 170 -5.45 26.64 -18.70
C ASN A 170 -4.76 27.23 -17.47
N THR A 171 -3.44 27.19 -17.42
CA THR A 171 -2.65 27.81 -16.35
C THR A 171 -2.26 29.25 -16.69
N LEU A 172 -2.29 30.13 -15.70
CA LEU A 172 -1.76 31.49 -15.82
C LEU A 172 -0.24 31.51 -15.58
N ILE A 173 0.42 32.59 -16.00
CA ILE A 173 1.87 32.75 -15.86
C ILE A 173 2.24 32.72 -14.37
N GLY A 174 3.23 31.89 -14.02
CA GLY A 174 3.74 31.78 -12.65
C GLY A 174 3.13 30.64 -11.83
N SER A 175 2.06 30.01 -12.30
CA SER A 175 1.51 28.81 -11.65
C SER A 175 2.53 27.66 -11.65
N ILE A 176 2.45 26.80 -10.64
CA ILE A 176 3.32 25.64 -10.47
C ILE A 176 2.47 24.37 -10.62
N THR A 177 2.65 23.65 -11.73
CA THR A 177 1.99 22.36 -11.95
C THR A 177 2.67 21.26 -11.13
N VAL A 178 1.97 20.74 -10.12
CA VAL A 178 2.43 19.66 -9.24
C VAL A 178 2.09 18.29 -9.81
N ALA A 179 0.97 18.18 -10.52
CA ALA A 179 0.60 16.97 -11.25
C ALA A 179 -0.09 17.35 -12.57
N THR A 180 0.12 16.56 -13.61
CA THR A 180 -0.43 16.79 -14.96
C THR A 180 -1.53 15.78 -15.26
N LEU A 181 -2.63 16.21 -15.90
CA LEU A 181 -3.69 15.33 -16.38
C LEU A 181 -3.26 14.56 -17.63
N TYR A 182 -3.70 13.32 -17.74
CA TYR A 182 -3.44 12.40 -18.84
C TYR A 182 -4.78 11.83 -19.31
N SER A 183 -5.00 11.77 -20.63
CA SER A 183 -6.28 11.27 -21.19
C SER A 183 -6.41 9.75 -21.13
N ASP A 184 -5.29 9.05 -21.03
CA ASP A 184 -5.17 7.61 -20.81
C ASP A 184 -3.88 7.32 -20.03
N ALA A 185 -3.55 6.06 -19.79
CA ALA A 185 -2.37 5.68 -18.99
C ALA A 185 -1.02 6.20 -19.55
N SER A 186 -0.95 6.70 -20.78
CA SER A 186 0.27 7.09 -21.49
C SER A 186 0.25 8.47 -22.13
N THR A 187 -0.93 9.04 -22.42
CA THR A 187 -1.06 10.28 -23.18
C THR A 187 -1.24 11.50 -22.27
N ALA A 188 -0.19 12.31 -22.14
CA ALA A 188 -0.22 13.57 -21.39
C ALA A 188 -1.14 14.61 -22.05
N THR A 189 -1.89 15.35 -21.24
CA THR A 189 -2.57 16.58 -21.67
C THR A 189 -1.76 17.81 -21.29
N SER A 190 -2.19 19.00 -21.72
CA SER A 190 -1.61 20.28 -21.29
C SER A 190 -2.20 20.84 -19.99
N TYR A 191 -3.12 20.11 -19.34
CA TYR A 191 -3.90 20.62 -18.21
C TYR A 191 -3.38 20.08 -16.88
N PRO A 192 -3.35 20.88 -15.81
CA PRO A 192 -2.90 20.43 -14.50
C PRO A 192 -3.97 19.56 -13.82
N ALA A 193 -3.54 18.51 -13.13
CA ALA A 193 -4.35 17.76 -12.17
C ALA A 193 -4.25 18.41 -10.77
N VAL A 194 -3.06 18.92 -10.44
CA VAL A 194 -2.79 19.68 -9.21
C VAL A 194 -1.90 20.87 -9.54
N VAL A 195 -2.28 22.05 -9.05
CA VAL A 195 -1.57 23.32 -9.29
C VAL A 195 -1.44 24.11 -8.00
N SER A 196 -0.33 24.86 -7.86
CA SER A 196 -0.22 25.93 -6.86
C SER A 196 -0.07 27.28 -7.55
N ASN A 197 -0.59 28.32 -6.92
CA ASN A 197 -0.33 29.68 -7.36
C ASN A 197 1.16 30.06 -7.16
N SER A 198 1.60 31.10 -7.85
CA SER A 198 2.99 31.57 -7.84
C SER A 198 3.46 32.00 -6.44
N ALA A 199 2.52 32.34 -5.55
CA ALA A 199 2.80 32.73 -4.17
C ALA A 199 2.94 31.53 -3.21
N GLY A 200 2.62 30.30 -3.64
CA GLY A 200 2.65 29.11 -2.80
C GLY A 200 1.66 29.12 -1.64
N ARG A 201 0.57 29.89 -1.74
CA ARG A 201 -0.47 30.04 -0.70
C ARG A 201 -1.78 29.33 -1.06
N ALA A 202 -2.03 29.12 -2.35
CA ALA A 202 -3.23 28.46 -2.81
C ALA A 202 -2.86 27.24 -3.65
N VAL A 203 -3.54 26.11 -3.42
CA VAL A 203 -3.36 24.85 -4.14
C VAL A 203 -4.72 24.33 -4.59
N ALA A 204 -4.86 23.95 -5.86
CA ALA A 204 -6.07 23.34 -6.38
C ALA A 204 -5.77 21.94 -6.91
N PHE A 205 -6.59 20.98 -6.49
CA PHE A 205 -6.83 19.75 -7.25
C PHE A 205 -7.94 20.08 -8.25
N THR A 206 -7.73 19.85 -9.54
CA THR A 206 -8.73 20.17 -10.58
C THR A 206 -9.83 19.09 -10.70
N TYR A 207 -9.74 18.06 -9.88
CA TYR A 207 -10.69 16.98 -9.67
C TYR A 207 -11.02 16.86 -8.19
N ASP A 208 -12.10 16.16 -7.85
CA ASP A 208 -12.43 15.87 -6.45
C ASP A 208 -11.69 14.63 -5.95
N LEU A 209 -10.75 14.83 -5.03
CA LEU A 209 -9.95 13.74 -4.47
C LEU A 209 -10.80 12.76 -3.66
N ALA A 210 -11.80 13.25 -2.93
CA ALA A 210 -12.64 12.40 -2.09
C ALA A 210 -13.45 11.41 -2.94
N SER A 211 -14.19 11.89 -3.95
CA SER A 211 -14.86 11.04 -4.93
C SER A 211 -13.92 10.05 -5.58
N ASN A 212 -12.75 10.50 -6.04
CA ASN A 212 -11.78 9.61 -6.67
C ASN A 212 -11.34 8.48 -5.74
N VAL A 213 -10.95 8.79 -4.51
CA VAL A 213 -10.53 7.77 -3.51
C VAL A 213 -11.67 6.81 -3.21
N VAL A 214 -12.89 7.32 -2.99
CA VAL A 214 -14.08 6.50 -2.71
C VAL A 214 -14.36 5.53 -3.86
N TYR A 215 -14.37 6.00 -5.11
CA TYR A 215 -14.64 5.15 -6.26
C TYR A 215 -13.48 4.20 -6.61
N THR A 216 -12.23 4.59 -6.34
CA THR A 216 -11.09 3.67 -6.47
C THR A 216 -11.21 2.52 -5.48
N ARG A 217 -11.63 2.83 -4.24
CA ARG A 217 -11.65 1.89 -3.13
C ARG A 217 -12.89 1.02 -3.09
N GLN A 218 -14.08 1.59 -3.19
CA GLN A 218 -15.36 0.88 -3.09
C GLN A 218 -15.85 0.35 -4.45
N GLY A 219 -15.09 0.59 -5.52
CA GLY A 219 -15.45 0.18 -6.88
C GLY A 219 -16.52 1.07 -7.51
N ASN A 220 -16.88 0.73 -8.74
CA ASN A 220 -17.79 1.47 -9.59
C ASN A 220 -19.25 1.34 -9.11
N PRO A 221 -19.91 2.42 -8.66
CA PRO A 221 -21.32 2.36 -8.27
C PRO A 221 -22.26 1.98 -9.41
N ALA A 222 -21.85 2.15 -10.68
CA ALA A 222 -22.66 1.73 -11.82
C ALA A 222 -22.63 0.20 -12.06
N GLY A 223 -21.69 -0.52 -11.43
CA GLY A 223 -21.59 -1.98 -11.48
C GLY A 223 -22.37 -2.69 -10.37
N VAL A 224 -23.16 -1.96 -9.58
CA VAL A 224 -23.92 -2.52 -8.45
C VAL A 224 -24.86 -3.65 -8.89
N ASP A 225 -24.85 -4.75 -8.13
CA ASP A 225 -25.69 -5.93 -8.33
C ASP A 225 -25.63 -6.54 -9.74
N GLY A 226 -24.55 -6.27 -10.49
CA GLY A 226 -24.27 -6.88 -11.78
C GLY A 226 -23.33 -8.06 -11.62
N ASP A 227 -23.77 -9.26 -12.00
CA ASP A 227 -22.91 -10.44 -12.15
C ASP A 227 -22.15 -10.32 -13.49
N ILE A 228 -20.97 -9.71 -13.45
CA ILE A 228 -20.23 -9.33 -14.67
C ILE A 228 -19.46 -10.51 -15.25
N ASP A 229 -18.97 -11.41 -14.41
CA ASP A 229 -18.30 -12.64 -14.84
C ASP A 229 -19.30 -13.76 -15.21
N GLY A 230 -20.56 -13.65 -14.79
CA GLY A 230 -21.66 -14.51 -15.22
C GLY A 230 -21.67 -15.86 -14.51
N ASP A 231 -21.03 -15.97 -13.36
CA ASP A 231 -20.92 -17.23 -12.61
C ASP A 231 -22.10 -17.47 -11.66
N GLY A 232 -23.04 -16.53 -11.59
CA GLY A 232 -24.23 -16.60 -10.78
C GLY A 232 -23.99 -16.28 -9.31
N VAL A 233 -23.03 -15.43 -8.94
CA VAL A 233 -22.87 -14.93 -7.58
C VAL A 233 -22.48 -13.45 -7.60
N LEU A 234 -23.24 -12.61 -6.88
CA LEU A 234 -22.88 -11.20 -6.71
C LEU A 234 -21.73 -11.06 -5.71
N ARG A 235 -20.63 -10.41 -6.13
CA ARG A 235 -19.42 -10.24 -5.32
C ARG A 235 -18.93 -8.80 -5.30
N THR A 236 -18.04 -8.51 -4.35
CA THR A 236 -17.30 -7.23 -4.31
C THR A 236 -16.48 -6.99 -5.57
N ILE A 237 -15.93 -8.06 -6.17
CA ILE A 237 -15.08 -7.95 -7.37
C ILE A 237 -15.85 -7.43 -8.59
N ASP A 238 -17.16 -7.66 -8.67
CA ASP A 238 -18.00 -7.17 -9.77
C ASP A 238 -18.00 -5.65 -9.88
N LEU A 239 -17.85 -4.96 -8.75
CA LEU A 239 -17.70 -3.50 -8.71
C LEU A 239 -16.42 -3.00 -9.41
N PHE A 240 -15.46 -3.89 -9.67
CA PHE A 240 -14.20 -3.57 -10.35
C PHE A 240 -14.14 -4.11 -11.79
N GLN A 241 -15.13 -4.89 -12.20
CA GLN A 241 -15.23 -5.42 -13.55
C GLN A 241 -16.01 -4.46 -14.45
N LEU A 242 -15.62 -4.38 -15.72
CA LEU A 242 -16.36 -3.67 -16.76
C LEU A 242 -16.66 -4.62 -17.93
N ALA A 243 -17.75 -4.33 -18.65
CA ALA A 243 -18.15 -5.11 -19.80
C ALA A 243 -17.01 -5.33 -20.81
N GLY A 244 -16.97 -6.52 -21.43
CA GLY A 244 -15.95 -6.86 -22.43
C GLY A 244 -14.56 -7.11 -21.85
N ASN A 245 -14.47 -7.67 -20.63
CA ASN A 245 -13.22 -7.89 -19.90
C ASN A 245 -12.45 -6.59 -19.58
N GLY A 246 -13.17 -5.48 -19.45
CA GLY A 246 -12.60 -4.23 -18.94
C GLY A 246 -12.43 -4.28 -17.42
N SER A 247 -11.71 -3.31 -16.88
CA SER A 247 -11.55 -3.18 -15.43
C SER A 247 -11.64 -1.72 -15.01
N TRP A 248 -12.32 -1.48 -13.90
CA TRP A 248 -12.46 -0.17 -13.28
C TRP A 248 -11.09 0.35 -12.86
N VAL A 249 -10.35 -0.44 -12.08
CA VAL A 249 -8.94 -0.18 -11.78
C VAL A 249 -8.07 -0.88 -12.81
N ASN A 250 -7.34 -0.09 -13.61
CA ASN A 250 -6.43 -0.57 -14.63
C ASN A 250 -5.46 -1.61 -14.06
N ARG A 251 -5.46 -2.80 -14.66
CA ARG A 251 -4.63 -3.94 -14.26
C ARG A 251 -3.14 -3.64 -14.22
N ASP A 252 -2.65 -2.76 -15.10
CA ASP A 252 -1.25 -2.34 -15.12
C ASP A 252 -0.89 -1.35 -14.00
N ARG A 253 -1.88 -0.92 -13.21
CA ARG A 253 -1.73 -0.03 -12.07
C ARG A 253 -2.11 -0.64 -10.74
N ILE A 254 -2.67 -1.86 -10.73
CA ILE A 254 -2.90 -2.65 -9.51
C ILE A 254 -1.62 -2.75 -8.65
N PRO A 255 -0.40 -2.93 -9.18
CA PRO A 255 0.80 -2.99 -8.34
C PRO A 255 1.14 -1.70 -7.57
N VAL A 256 0.47 -0.58 -7.87
CA VAL A 256 0.70 0.72 -7.22
C VAL A 256 -0.51 1.01 -6.31
N PRO A 257 -0.32 1.43 -5.05
CA PRO A 257 -1.43 1.85 -4.21
C PRO A 257 -1.88 3.27 -4.61
N GLN A 258 -2.55 3.36 -5.75
CA GLN A 258 -2.85 4.62 -6.44
C GLN A 258 -3.64 5.62 -5.58
N ALA A 259 -4.61 5.14 -4.80
CA ALA A 259 -5.37 5.98 -3.88
C ALA A 259 -4.46 6.51 -2.76
N ASP A 260 -3.57 5.68 -2.21
CA ASP A 260 -2.65 6.11 -1.14
C ASP A 260 -1.61 7.10 -1.66
N GLU A 261 -1.10 6.93 -2.89
CA GLU A 261 -0.18 7.91 -3.49
C GLU A 261 -0.82 9.29 -3.66
N GLN A 262 -2.10 9.35 -4.05
CA GLN A 262 -2.85 10.60 -4.19
C GLN A 262 -3.22 11.23 -2.84
N GLN A 263 -3.65 10.42 -1.87
CA GLN A 263 -3.89 10.87 -0.49
C GLN A 263 -2.63 11.44 0.15
N ARG A 264 -1.48 10.79 -0.07
CA ARG A 264 -0.19 11.24 0.46
C ARG A 264 0.30 12.52 -0.20
N LEU A 265 0.06 12.71 -1.50
CA LEU A 265 0.31 14.00 -2.15
C LEU A 265 -0.52 15.11 -1.49
N PHE A 266 -1.81 14.86 -1.26
CA PHE A 266 -2.70 15.79 -0.57
C PHE A 266 -2.22 16.11 0.85
N ALA A 267 -1.91 15.11 1.67
CA ALA A 267 -1.42 15.31 3.02
C ALA A 267 -0.08 16.05 3.05
N ARG A 268 0.84 15.79 2.10
CA ARG A 268 2.10 16.53 1.98
C ARG A 268 1.87 18.00 1.65
N LEU A 269 0.96 18.31 0.74
CA LEU A 269 0.60 19.69 0.41
C LEU A 269 0.00 20.40 1.63
N VAL A 270 -0.92 19.75 2.36
CA VAL A 270 -1.48 20.30 3.61
C VAL A 270 -0.38 20.56 4.64
N LYS A 271 0.47 19.57 4.93
CA LYS A 271 1.59 19.71 5.87
C LYS A 271 2.53 20.83 5.47
N GLN A 272 2.89 20.92 4.20
CA GLN A 272 3.79 21.94 3.67
C GLN A 272 3.20 23.34 3.81
N MET A 273 1.89 23.49 3.62
CA MET A 273 1.18 24.75 3.82
C MET A 273 1.17 25.15 5.31
N VAL A 274 0.91 24.21 6.23
CA VAL A 274 0.99 24.46 7.69
C VAL A 274 2.43 24.76 8.13
N ALA A 275 3.43 24.08 7.54
CA ALA A 275 4.86 24.25 7.83
C ALA A 275 5.40 25.65 7.52
N GLN A 276 4.64 26.50 6.82
CA GLN A 276 4.98 27.91 6.68
C GLN A 276 4.70 28.72 7.97
N VAL A 277 4.04 28.13 8.96
CA VAL A 277 3.76 28.74 10.28
C VAL A 277 4.42 27.93 11.40
N LYS A 278 4.22 26.62 11.41
CA LYS A 278 4.70 25.72 12.47
C LYS A 278 4.94 24.29 11.98
N PRO A 279 5.86 23.52 12.59
CA PRO A 279 5.90 22.07 12.39
C PRO A 279 4.68 21.43 13.06
N ILE A 280 4.17 20.33 12.52
CA ILE A 280 3.05 19.57 13.09
C ILE A 280 3.36 18.08 13.23
N PRO A 281 2.82 17.41 14.26
CA PRO A 281 2.91 15.96 14.39
C PRO A 281 2.06 15.24 13.34
N GLN A 282 2.43 13.99 13.04
CA GLN A 282 1.67 13.08 12.18
C GLN A 282 1.73 11.66 12.74
N LEU A 283 0.62 10.92 12.76
CA LEU A 283 0.63 9.50 13.15
C LEU A 283 1.19 8.62 12.03
N TRP A 284 2.15 7.76 12.35
CA TRP A 284 2.64 6.74 11.43
C TRP A 284 1.59 5.65 11.17
N TYR A 285 1.58 5.05 9.98
CA TYR A 285 0.55 4.09 9.56
C TYR A 285 0.50 2.82 10.40
N PHE A 286 1.65 2.31 10.83
CA PHE A 286 1.77 0.97 11.42
C PHE A 286 2.41 0.98 12.82
N PRO A 287 2.30 -0.11 13.58
CA PRO A 287 2.92 -0.23 14.90
C PRO A 287 4.43 0.05 14.85
N ALA A 288 4.91 0.79 15.85
CA ALA A 288 6.31 1.16 16.00
C ALA A 288 6.90 1.80 14.73
N SER A 289 7.85 1.14 14.05
CA SER A 289 8.53 1.63 12.84
C SER A 289 8.31 0.74 11.62
N ALA A 290 7.35 -0.18 11.70
CA ALA A 290 7.04 -1.11 10.62
C ALA A 290 6.60 -0.36 9.37
N LYS A 291 7.03 -0.81 8.19
CA LYS A 291 6.62 -0.27 6.89
C LYS A 291 5.60 -1.15 6.18
N THR A 292 5.39 -2.35 6.69
CA THR A 292 4.51 -3.37 6.16
C THR A 292 3.91 -4.11 7.35
N MET A 293 2.69 -4.58 7.19
CA MET A 293 2.06 -5.54 8.09
C MET A 293 1.64 -6.77 7.29
N LEU A 294 1.74 -7.96 7.88
CA LEU A 294 1.11 -9.16 7.34
C LEU A 294 -0.09 -9.51 8.23
N ILE A 295 -1.28 -9.62 7.64
CA ILE A 295 -2.52 -9.90 8.37
C ILE A 295 -3.05 -11.26 7.94
N LEU A 296 -3.17 -12.24 8.84
CA LEU A 296 -3.64 -13.58 8.49
C LEU A 296 -5.13 -13.74 8.81
N THR A 297 -5.86 -14.21 7.81
CA THR A 297 -7.23 -14.71 7.95
C THR A 297 -7.31 -16.12 7.40
N ALA A 298 -8.25 -16.92 7.91
CA ALA A 298 -8.51 -18.24 7.38
C ALA A 298 -10.01 -18.51 7.22
N ASP A 299 -10.42 -19.14 6.12
CA ASP A 299 -11.83 -19.43 5.84
C ASP A 299 -12.07 -20.92 6.08
N ALA A 300 -13.12 -21.24 6.83
CA ALA A 300 -13.39 -22.61 7.22
C ALA A 300 -14.79 -23.07 6.80
N HIS A 301 -14.83 -24.17 6.07
CA HIS A 301 -16.01 -24.78 5.46
C HIS A 301 -16.46 -26.01 6.26
N ALA A 302 -16.87 -25.78 7.50
CA ALA A 302 -17.37 -26.86 8.36
C ALA A 302 -16.34 -27.99 8.63
N ASN A 303 -15.04 -27.65 8.63
CA ASN A 303 -13.93 -28.61 8.76
C ASN A 303 -13.89 -29.29 10.14
N PRO A 304 -13.27 -30.49 10.27
CA PRO A 304 -13.07 -31.13 11.56
C PRO A 304 -12.01 -30.38 12.39
N GLU A 305 -12.13 -30.44 13.73
CA GLU A 305 -11.19 -29.81 14.68
C GLU A 305 -9.71 -30.10 14.37
N SER A 306 -9.39 -31.31 13.90
CA SER A 306 -8.02 -31.71 13.58
C SER A 306 -7.38 -30.89 12.45
N PHE A 307 -8.18 -30.31 11.54
CA PHE A 307 -7.67 -29.47 10.46
C PHE A 307 -7.23 -28.11 11.00
N TYR A 308 -8.08 -27.49 11.83
CA TYR A 308 -7.71 -26.28 12.57
C TYR A 308 -6.49 -26.52 13.44
N GLN A 309 -6.44 -27.62 14.19
CA GLN A 309 -5.30 -27.93 15.05
C GLN A 309 -3.99 -28.08 14.26
N THR A 310 -4.05 -28.69 13.07
CA THR A 310 -2.87 -28.84 12.20
C THR A 310 -2.37 -27.49 11.71
N GLU A 311 -3.28 -26.66 11.20
CA GLU A 311 -2.96 -25.33 10.71
C GLU A 311 -2.45 -24.42 11.84
N ILE A 312 -3.16 -24.33 12.97
CA ILE A 312 -2.77 -23.56 14.15
C ILE A 312 -1.40 -24.00 14.67
N THR A 313 -1.10 -25.30 14.73
CA THR A 313 0.23 -25.77 15.11
C THR A 313 1.30 -25.32 14.12
N SER A 314 1.02 -25.38 12.81
CA SER A 314 1.93 -24.87 11.78
C SER A 314 2.15 -23.36 11.92
N LEU A 315 1.08 -22.56 11.98
CA LEU A 315 1.17 -21.10 12.14
C LEU A 315 1.96 -20.70 13.39
N ASN A 316 1.68 -21.33 14.54
CA ASN A 316 2.43 -21.09 15.78
C ASN A 316 3.94 -21.37 15.64
N ASN A 317 4.31 -22.44 14.94
CA ASN A 317 5.72 -22.77 14.71
C ASN A 317 6.45 -21.74 13.84
N HIS A 318 5.69 -20.95 13.07
CA HIS A 318 6.18 -19.89 12.20
C HIS A 318 5.84 -18.47 12.72
N GLY A 319 5.38 -18.36 13.97
CA GLY A 319 5.08 -17.08 14.62
C GLY A 319 3.89 -16.31 14.02
N GLY A 320 2.92 -17.03 13.44
CA GLY A 320 1.71 -16.46 12.85
C GLY A 320 0.47 -16.60 13.72
N ASP A 321 -0.29 -15.53 13.82
CA ASP A 321 -1.62 -15.47 14.46
C ASP A 321 -2.67 -15.18 13.38
N ALA A 322 -3.80 -15.90 13.38
CA ALA A 322 -4.83 -15.77 12.34
C ALA A 322 -6.23 -15.59 12.95
N THR A 323 -7.10 -14.88 12.22
CA THR A 323 -8.55 -14.86 12.49
C THR A 323 -9.24 -15.89 11.57
N PHE A 324 -9.87 -16.90 12.16
CA PHE A 324 -10.61 -17.95 11.44
C PHE A 324 -12.09 -17.58 11.28
N TYR A 325 -12.58 -17.46 10.05
CA TYR A 325 -13.98 -17.24 9.72
C TYR A 325 -14.69 -18.58 9.53
N MET A 326 -15.66 -18.86 10.40
CA MET A 326 -16.31 -20.18 10.48
C MET A 326 -17.70 -20.19 9.82
N ALA A 327 -17.90 -21.10 8.86
CA ALA A 327 -19.20 -21.32 8.23
C ALA A 327 -20.21 -21.99 9.18
N THR A 328 -21.49 -21.72 8.95
CA THR A 328 -22.58 -22.39 9.67
C THR A 328 -22.68 -23.87 9.25
N GLY A 329 -22.60 -24.79 10.22
CA GLY A 329 -22.77 -26.24 9.97
C GLY A 329 -21.53 -27.12 10.16
N GLY A 330 -20.40 -26.56 10.61
CA GLY A 330 -19.21 -27.30 11.05
C GLY A 330 -19.37 -28.02 12.37
N GLY A 331 -18.67 -29.15 12.51
CA GLY A 331 -18.62 -29.89 13.78
C GLY A 331 -18.31 -28.94 14.94
N ILE A 332 -19.13 -29.00 15.98
CA ILE A 332 -18.97 -28.17 17.18
C ILE A 332 -17.56 -28.40 17.73
N ILE A 333 -16.75 -27.34 17.77
CA ILE A 333 -15.45 -27.33 18.44
C ILE A 333 -15.72 -27.03 19.92
N ASP A 334 -15.12 -27.82 20.81
CA ASP A 334 -15.29 -27.60 22.24
C ASP A 334 -14.78 -26.20 22.64
N THR A 335 -15.56 -25.48 23.44
CA THR A 335 -15.22 -24.13 23.93
C THR A 335 -13.81 -24.06 24.52
N SER A 336 -13.39 -25.10 25.26
CA SER A 336 -12.06 -25.13 25.90
C SER A 336 -10.91 -25.23 24.89
N VAL A 337 -11.14 -25.86 23.73
CA VAL A 337 -10.18 -25.93 22.64
C VAL A 337 -10.05 -24.55 21.99
N MET A 338 -11.16 -23.87 21.73
CA MET A 338 -11.18 -22.50 21.20
C MET A 338 -10.46 -21.53 22.14
N GLU A 339 -10.73 -21.59 23.45
CA GLU A 339 -10.02 -20.78 24.45
C GLU A 339 -8.52 -21.06 24.46
N THR A 340 -8.12 -22.32 24.26
CA THR A 340 -6.71 -22.69 24.13
C THR A 340 -6.07 -22.03 22.92
N TRP A 341 -6.71 -22.09 21.74
CA TRP A 341 -6.20 -21.44 20.54
C TRP A 341 -6.18 -19.91 20.65
N ARG A 342 -7.15 -19.31 21.34
CA ARG A 342 -7.14 -17.87 21.64
C ARG A 342 -6.01 -17.46 22.57
N SER A 343 -5.70 -18.30 23.56
CA SER A 343 -4.54 -18.07 24.43
C SER A 343 -3.20 -18.14 23.68
N GLN A 344 -3.19 -18.75 22.49
CA GLN A 344 -2.03 -18.80 21.59
C GLN A 344 -1.95 -17.57 20.65
N GLY A 345 -3.02 -16.77 20.52
CA GLY A 345 -3.04 -15.57 19.68
C GLY A 345 -4.05 -15.62 18.52
N HIS A 346 -4.73 -16.75 18.30
CA HIS A 346 -5.72 -16.87 17.22
C HIS A 346 -7.09 -16.30 17.60
N GLU A 347 -7.87 -15.88 16.61
CA GLU A 347 -9.21 -15.34 16.82
C GLU A 347 -10.24 -16.00 15.91
N PHE A 348 -11.52 -15.89 16.23
CA PHE A 348 -12.59 -16.63 15.56
C PHE A 348 -13.81 -15.75 15.28
N GLY A 349 -14.26 -15.76 14.02
CA GLY A 349 -15.38 -14.97 13.53
C GLY A 349 -16.38 -15.79 12.72
N MET A 350 -17.41 -15.11 12.24
CA MET A 350 -18.41 -15.71 11.35
C MET A 350 -17.93 -15.73 9.90
N HIS A 351 -18.40 -16.72 9.13
CA HIS A 351 -18.30 -16.76 7.67
C HIS A 351 -19.71 -16.84 7.04
N PRO A 352 -20.43 -15.71 6.92
CA PRO A 352 -21.85 -15.72 6.58
C PRO A 352 -22.14 -16.32 5.21
N TYR A 353 -23.16 -17.17 5.13
CA TYR A 353 -23.57 -17.81 3.88
C TYR A 353 -25.10 -17.88 3.74
N ARG A 354 -25.59 -17.69 2.50
CA ARG A 354 -26.98 -17.95 2.13
C ARG A 354 -27.10 -18.48 0.70
N ASN A 355 -27.77 -19.63 0.54
CA ASN A 355 -28.00 -20.33 -0.73
C ASN A 355 -29.43 -20.04 -1.29
N PRO A 356 -29.62 -19.86 -2.62
CA PRO A 356 -28.59 -19.79 -3.65
C PRO A 356 -27.99 -18.38 -3.82
N PRO A 357 -26.66 -18.30 -3.99
CA PRO A 357 -25.95 -17.03 -4.15
C PRO A 357 -26.37 -16.28 -5.43
N SER A 358 -26.87 -16.99 -6.45
CA SER A 358 -27.38 -16.43 -7.72
C SER A 358 -28.66 -15.60 -7.60
N THR A 359 -29.22 -15.50 -6.40
CA THR A 359 -30.39 -14.67 -6.09
C THR A 359 -30.14 -13.82 -4.85
N MET A 360 -28.87 -13.48 -4.58
CA MET A 360 -28.51 -12.72 -3.39
C MET A 360 -29.27 -11.38 -3.38
N THR A 361 -30.00 -11.16 -2.30
CA THR A 361 -30.72 -9.90 -2.03
C THR A 361 -30.28 -9.37 -0.68
N TYR A 362 -30.52 -8.09 -0.42
CA TYR A 362 -30.30 -7.49 0.90
C TYR A 362 -30.88 -8.37 2.02
N ALA A 363 -32.14 -8.79 1.89
CA ALA A 363 -32.82 -9.60 2.90
C ALA A 363 -32.17 -10.98 3.08
N ALA A 364 -31.72 -11.62 2.00
CA ALA A 364 -31.04 -12.91 2.05
C ALA A 364 -29.68 -12.80 2.72
N LEU A 365 -28.87 -11.80 2.35
CA LEU A 365 -27.56 -11.55 2.95
C LEU A 365 -27.71 -11.21 4.45
N ASN A 366 -28.63 -10.31 4.78
CA ASN A 366 -28.95 -9.95 6.16
C ASN A 366 -29.35 -11.16 7.01
N GLN A 367 -30.18 -12.05 6.44
CA GLN A 367 -30.54 -13.29 7.12
C GLN A 367 -29.33 -14.22 7.29
N GLY A 368 -28.42 -14.31 6.32
CA GLY A 368 -27.18 -15.08 6.46
C GLY A 368 -26.28 -14.59 7.61
N TYR A 369 -26.16 -13.27 7.79
CA TYR A 369 -25.50 -12.68 8.96
C TYR A 369 -26.23 -13.04 10.26
N THR A 370 -27.56 -12.87 10.30
CA THR A 370 -28.38 -13.24 11.48
C THR A 370 -28.21 -14.71 11.85
N ASP A 371 -28.27 -15.61 10.87
CA ASP A 371 -28.12 -17.05 11.07
C ASP A 371 -26.72 -17.38 11.62
N SER A 372 -25.68 -16.70 11.13
CA SER A 372 -24.29 -16.92 11.56
C SER A 372 -24.01 -16.40 12.96
N VAL A 373 -24.52 -15.21 13.31
CA VAL A 373 -24.45 -14.68 14.69
C VAL A 373 -25.15 -15.62 15.67
N ASN A 374 -26.35 -16.07 15.33
CA ASN A 374 -27.11 -16.99 16.17
C ASN A 374 -26.38 -18.34 16.33
N ALA A 375 -25.84 -18.87 15.24
CA ALA A 375 -25.07 -20.11 15.26
C ALA A 375 -23.83 -19.98 16.16
N PHE A 376 -23.04 -18.92 16.00
CA PHE A 376 -21.85 -18.67 16.82
C PHE A 376 -22.21 -18.56 18.31
N GLY A 377 -23.32 -17.88 18.65
CA GLY A 377 -23.79 -17.76 20.03
C GLY A 377 -24.34 -19.05 20.65
N LEU A 378 -24.76 -20.02 19.83
CA LEU A 378 -25.34 -21.29 20.27
C LEU A 378 -24.31 -22.44 20.33
N PHE A 379 -23.24 -22.39 19.53
CA PHE A 379 -22.28 -23.48 19.44
C PHE A 379 -21.29 -23.54 20.62
N TYR A 380 -21.11 -22.44 21.35
CA TYR A 380 -20.13 -22.36 22.43
C TYR A 380 -20.81 -22.10 23.79
N ASP A 381 -20.58 -23.01 24.74
CA ASP A 381 -21.02 -22.89 26.13
C ASP A 381 -19.79 -23.06 27.06
N PRO A 382 -19.39 -22.05 27.84
CA PRO A 382 -19.93 -20.68 27.83
C PRO A 382 -19.67 -19.95 26.50
N PRO A 383 -20.48 -18.94 26.13
CA PRO A 383 -20.26 -18.17 24.91
C PRO A 383 -18.89 -17.48 24.89
N ILE A 384 -18.18 -17.56 23.76
CA ILE A 384 -16.93 -16.85 23.53
C ILE A 384 -17.15 -15.56 22.71
N PRO A 385 -16.34 -14.50 22.91
CA PRO A 385 -16.41 -13.30 22.07
C PRO A 385 -16.16 -13.60 20.59
N MET A 386 -17.02 -13.11 19.71
CA MET A 386 -16.85 -13.24 18.27
C MET A 386 -15.96 -12.11 17.72
N SER A 387 -15.12 -12.42 16.73
CA SER A 387 -14.38 -11.42 15.96
C SER A 387 -15.31 -10.35 15.39
N ARG A 388 -14.84 -9.11 15.36
CA ARG A 388 -15.53 -7.97 14.72
C ARG A 388 -15.13 -7.78 13.26
N THR A 389 -14.32 -8.70 12.73
CA THR A 389 -13.94 -8.74 11.32
C THR A 389 -14.74 -9.84 10.62
N VAL A 390 -14.97 -9.72 9.31
CA VAL A 390 -15.80 -10.68 8.59
C VAL A 390 -15.35 -10.88 7.14
N ARG A 391 -15.49 -12.12 6.66
CA ARG A 391 -15.60 -12.47 5.24
C ARG A 391 -16.86 -13.29 5.02
N THR A 392 -17.65 -12.94 4.02
CA THR A 392 -18.81 -13.72 3.58
C THR A 392 -18.35 -14.87 2.68
N HIS A 393 -19.07 -15.98 2.73
CA HIS A 393 -18.76 -17.12 1.88
C HIS A 393 -18.92 -16.76 0.40
N GLN A 394 -17.95 -17.20 -0.42
CA GLN A 394 -17.80 -16.81 -1.82
C GLN A 394 -17.69 -15.29 -2.03
N ILE A 395 -17.30 -14.53 -1.00
CA ILE A 395 -17.27 -13.05 -0.97
C ILE A 395 -18.57 -12.41 -1.46
N SER A 396 -19.69 -13.08 -1.15
CA SER A 396 -21.03 -12.65 -1.53
C SER A 396 -21.31 -11.23 -1.05
N TRP A 397 -21.77 -10.37 -1.94
CA TRP A 397 -21.97 -8.95 -1.71
C TRP A 397 -23.33 -8.49 -2.27
N GLN A 398 -23.89 -7.45 -1.69
CA GLN A 398 -25.07 -6.78 -2.23
C GLN A 398 -24.93 -5.27 -2.13
N GLY A 399 -25.39 -4.60 -3.18
CA GLY A 399 -25.44 -3.16 -3.26
C GLY A 399 -24.05 -2.56 -3.46
N TRP A 400 -23.96 -1.24 -3.43
CA TRP A 400 -22.65 -0.58 -3.48
C TRP A 400 -22.02 -0.55 -2.10
N THR A 401 -22.84 -0.28 -1.07
CA THR A 401 -22.44 -0.29 0.35
C THR A 401 -23.48 -0.95 1.25
N ASP A 402 -24.53 -1.53 0.70
CA ASP A 402 -25.64 -2.10 1.46
C ASP A 402 -25.21 -3.30 2.31
N ALA A 403 -24.31 -4.15 1.80
CA ALA A 403 -23.68 -5.20 2.59
C ALA A 403 -22.87 -4.66 3.78
N ALA A 404 -22.26 -3.48 3.65
CA ALA A 404 -21.60 -2.82 4.78
C ALA A 404 -22.61 -2.36 5.85
N ASP A 405 -23.78 -1.83 5.46
CA ASP A 405 -24.86 -1.51 6.39
C ASP A 405 -25.34 -2.75 7.17
N ILE A 406 -25.49 -3.89 6.47
CA ILE A 406 -25.83 -5.18 7.07
C ILE A 406 -24.78 -5.59 8.10
N ALA A 407 -23.50 -5.52 7.73
CA ALA A 407 -22.39 -5.92 8.60
C ALA A 407 -22.35 -5.07 9.88
N VAL A 408 -22.49 -3.74 9.75
CA VAL A 408 -22.57 -2.81 10.91
C VAL A 408 -23.75 -3.15 11.81
N ALA A 409 -24.92 -3.45 11.24
CA ALA A 409 -26.11 -3.83 12.00
C ALA A 409 -25.92 -5.13 12.81
N HIS A 410 -24.94 -5.96 12.44
CA HIS A 410 -24.55 -7.19 13.15
C HIS A 410 -23.26 -7.04 13.99
N GLY A 411 -22.81 -5.80 14.24
CA GLY A 411 -21.69 -5.51 15.13
C GLY A 411 -20.31 -5.68 14.52
N MET A 412 -20.22 -5.82 13.19
CA MET A 412 -18.94 -5.90 12.48
C MET A 412 -18.33 -4.51 12.30
N ALA A 413 -17.01 -4.46 12.26
CA ALA A 413 -16.22 -3.23 12.14
C ALA A 413 -15.13 -3.30 11.06
N MET A 414 -14.82 -4.47 10.50
CA MET A 414 -13.91 -4.57 9.35
C MET A 414 -14.38 -5.63 8.34
N ASP A 415 -14.42 -5.22 7.08
CA ASP A 415 -14.66 -6.05 5.92
C ASP A 415 -13.36 -6.59 5.34
N THR A 416 -13.40 -7.85 4.92
CA THR A 416 -12.28 -8.50 4.20
C THR A 416 -12.72 -9.14 2.88
N ASN A 417 -13.90 -8.73 2.36
CA ASN A 417 -14.51 -9.28 1.15
C ASN A 417 -13.98 -8.67 -0.15
N PHE A 418 -13.30 -7.52 -0.10
CA PHE A 418 -12.58 -7.00 -1.26
C PHE A 418 -11.34 -7.85 -1.46
N TYR A 419 -11.33 -8.65 -2.54
CA TYR A 419 -10.60 -9.91 -2.54
C TYR A 419 -10.03 -10.22 -3.92
N HIS A 420 -8.74 -10.55 -3.99
CA HIS A 420 -8.08 -10.92 -5.24
C HIS A 420 -8.57 -12.29 -5.73
N TRP A 421 -9.51 -12.30 -6.68
CA TRP A 421 -10.04 -13.54 -7.23
C TRP A 421 -10.66 -13.33 -8.61
N GLY A 422 -10.48 -14.31 -9.49
CA GLY A 422 -11.22 -14.47 -10.74
C GLY A 422 -10.48 -14.08 -12.01
N GLN A 423 -10.97 -14.61 -13.14
CA GLN A 423 -10.36 -14.45 -14.47
C GLN A 423 -10.23 -12.99 -14.92
N TRP A 424 -11.09 -12.10 -14.40
CA TRP A 424 -11.03 -10.67 -14.71
C TRP A 424 -9.69 -10.04 -14.29
N LEU A 425 -8.86 -10.65 -13.45
CA LEU A 425 -7.52 -10.12 -13.15
C LEU A 425 -6.51 -10.40 -14.28
N LYS A 426 -6.74 -11.43 -15.10
CA LYS A 426 -5.82 -11.87 -16.14
C LYS A 426 -5.65 -10.81 -17.22
N LYS A 427 -4.42 -10.37 -17.45
CA LYS A 427 -4.09 -9.42 -18.51
C LYS A 427 -4.09 -10.10 -19.89
N PRO A 428 -4.23 -9.33 -20.99
CA PRO A 428 -4.20 -9.88 -22.35
C PRO A 428 -2.91 -10.65 -22.70
N ASP A 429 -1.81 -10.40 -21.99
CA ASP A 429 -0.54 -11.12 -22.13
C ASP A 429 -0.44 -12.40 -21.28
N ASN A 430 -1.56 -12.82 -20.65
CA ASN A 430 -1.70 -13.93 -19.70
C ASN A 430 -0.98 -13.75 -18.37
N SER A 431 -0.43 -12.57 -18.08
CA SER A 431 0.13 -12.28 -16.76
C SER A 431 -0.95 -11.81 -15.78
N TRP A 432 -0.70 -12.00 -14.48
CA TRP A 432 -1.59 -11.62 -13.39
C TRP A 432 -0.98 -10.46 -12.61
N PRO A 433 -1.75 -9.39 -12.33
CA PRO A 433 -1.29 -8.32 -11.47
C PRO A 433 -1.51 -8.66 -9.99
N HIS A 434 -0.48 -8.42 -9.18
CA HIS A 434 -0.55 -8.51 -7.72
C HIS A 434 -0.45 -7.11 -7.12
N GLY A 435 -1.19 -6.82 -6.05
CA GLY A 435 -1.18 -5.51 -5.42
C GLY A 435 -2.54 -5.08 -4.91
N TYR A 436 -3.02 -3.93 -5.40
CA TYR A 436 -4.07 -3.14 -4.78
C TYR A 436 -5.24 -2.92 -5.75
N ILE A 437 -6.15 -3.89 -5.88
CA ILE A 437 -7.36 -3.73 -6.72
C ILE A 437 -8.27 -2.59 -6.25
N THR A 438 -8.21 -2.22 -4.97
CA THR A 438 -8.89 -1.05 -4.38
C THR A 438 -8.03 0.23 -4.42
N GLY A 439 -6.86 0.15 -5.07
CA GLY A 439 -5.87 1.23 -5.11
C GLY A 439 -5.23 1.56 -3.76
N SER A 440 -5.45 0.78 -2.70
CA SER A 440 -4.90 1.07 -1.37
C SER A 440 -4.39 -0.18 -0.64
N GLY A 441 -3.29 0.00 0.10
CA GLY A 441 -2.79 -0.96 1.09
C GLY A 441 -3.23 -0.66 2.52
N GLN A 442 -4.01 0.41 2.74
CA GLN A 442 -4.44 0.88 4.05
C GLN A 442 -5.96 0.68 4.23
N PRO A 443 -6.45 0.36 5.44
CA PRO A 443 -7.86 0.28 5.73
C PRO A 443 -8.47 1.68 5.82
N MET A 444 -9.66 1.87 5.26
CA MET A 444 -10.45 3.10 5.42
C MET A 444 -11.92 2.78 5.58
N LYS A 445 -12.65 3.66 6.25
CA LYS A 445 -14.09 3.51 6.47
C LYS A 445 -14.88 3.55 5.18
N PHE A 446 -15.97 2.79 5.10
CA PHE A 446 -16.95 2.92 4.03
C PHE A 446 -17.71 4.25 4.13
N ILE A 447 -18.12 4.77 2.98
CA ILE A 447 -19.04 5.89 2.86
C ILE A 447 -20.17 5.55 1.90
N LYS A 448 -21.40 5.82 2.33
CA LYS A 448 -22.62 5.64 1.54
C LYS A 448 -22.76 6.74 0.50
N ALA A 449 -23.58 6.49 -0.52
CA ALA A 449 -23.87 7.47 -1.58
C ALA A 449 -24.47 8.80 -1.04
N ASP A 450 -25.13 8.78 0.12
CA ASP A 450 -25.67 9.97 0.78
C ASP A 450 -24.63 10.77 1.60
N GLY A 451 -23.39 10.30 1.67
CA GLY A 451 -22.29 10.91 2.42
C GLY A 451 -22.12 10.39 3.84
N THR A 452 -22.97 9.47 4.30
CA THR A 452 -22.83 8.83 5.62
C THR A 452 -21.59 7.95 5.67
N ILE A 453 -20.64 8.30 6.54
CA ILE A 453 -19.47 7.46 6.84
C ILE A 453 -19.89 6.40 7.86
N LEU A 454 -19.60 5.13 7.56
CA LEU A 454 -19.87 3.99 8.44
C LEU A 454 -18.64 3.71 9.31
N ASP A 455 -18.84 3.34 10.57
CA ASP A 455 -17.78 2.82 11.44
C ASP A 455 -17.44 1.36 11.07
N TYR A 456 -17.10 1.15 9.80
CA TYR A 456 -16.80 -0.14 9.18
C TYR A 456 -15.67 0.06 8.18
N TYR A 457 -14.53 -0.59 8.41
CA TYR A 457 -13.34 -0.44 7.58
C TYR A 457 -13.35 -1.44 6.43
N GLN A 458 -12.98 -0.97 5.23
CA GLN A 458 -12.62 -1.84 4.12
C GLN A 458 -11.14 -2.20 4.20
N GLN A 459 -10.83 -3.49 4.38
CA GLN A 459 -9.49 -4.05 4.24
C GLN A 459 -9.44 -4.92 3.00
N LEU A 460 -8.46 -4.68 2.12
CA LEU A 460 -8.23 -5.50 0.94
C LEU A 460 -7.55 -6.82 1.34
N THR A 461 -8.01 -7.93 0.77
CA THR A 461 -7.34 -9.24 0.79
C THR A 461 -6.60 -9.47 -0.52
N GLN A 462 -5.26 -9.33 -0.50
CA GLN A 462 -4.42 -9.38 -1.71
C GLN A 462 -3.85 -10.78 -2.00
N LEU A 463 -3.48 -11.51 -0.95
CA LEU A 463 -2.79 -12.78 -1.03
C LEU A 463 -3.78 -13.90 -0.75
N VAL A 464 -4.25 -14.56 -1.80
CA VAL A 464 -5.40 -15.47 -1.76
C VAL A 464 -4.99 -16.83 -2.31
N ASP A 465 -5.10 -17.89 -1.51
CA ASP A 465 -4.71 -19.24 -1.92
C ASP A 465 -5.49 -19.75 -3.14
N GLU A 466 -6.81 -19.58 -3.19
CA GLU A 466 -7.65 -20.03 -4.31
C GLU A 466 -7.39 -19.29 -5.64
N GLN A 467 -6.82 -18.09 -5.58
CA GLN A 467 -6.37 -17.36 -6.76
C GLN A 467 -4.98 -17.80 -7.18
N LEU A 468 -4.08 -18.01 -6.21
CA LEU A 468 -2.69 -18.38 -6.48
C LEU A 468 -2.56 -19.83 -6.96
N PHE A 469 -3.41 -20.74 -6.48
CA PHE A 469 -3.30 -22.17 -6.73
C PHE A 469 -4.45 -22.72 -7.59
N ASP A 470 -4.23 -23.88 -8.21
CA ASP A 470 -5.29 -24.68 -8.82
C ASP A 470 -5.90 -25.60 -7.74
N LEU A 471 -6.90 -25.09 -7.01
CA LEU A 471 -7.51 -25.78 -5.88
C LEU A 471 -8.81 -26.45 -6.36
N TYR A 472 -8.67 -27.70 -6.78
CA TYR A 472 -9.71 -28.57 -7.36
C TYR A 472 -10.20 -28.14 -8.76
N ASP A 473 -10.49 -29.15 -9.57
CA ASP A 473 -11.11 -29.12 -10.91
C ASP A 473 -12.55 -28.56 -10.85
N LEU A 474 -12.70 -27.37 -10.27
CA LEU A 474 -13.89 -26.56 -10.39
C LEU A 474 -13.92 -26.12 -11.86
N ALA A 475 -14.63 -26.91 -12.67
CA ALA A 475 -14.74 -26.65 -14.10
C ALA A 475 -15.25 -25.22 -14.33
N GLY A 476 -14.42 -24.37 -14.96
CA GLY A 476 -14.78 -23.00 -15.36
C GLY A 476 -14.03 -21.87 -14.65
N PHE A 477 -13.17 -22.15 -13.67
CA PHE A 477 -12.42 -21.10 -12.96
C PHE A 477 -10.97 -21.00 -13.43
N ASP A 478 -10.56 -19.80 -13.88
CA ASP A 478 -9.21 -19.50 -14.35
C ASP A 478 -8.42 -18.88 -13.16
N SER A 479 -7.59 -19.67 -12.48
CA SER A 479 -6.65 -19.20 -11.43
C SER A 479 -5.22 -19.03 -11.99
N GLU A 480 -4.27 -18.62 -11.15
CA GLU A 480 -2.87 -18.46 -11.57
C GLU A 480 -2.11 -19.79 -11.70
N GLN A 481 -2.60 -20.85 -11.05
CA GLN A 481 -2.02 -22.21 -11.07
C GLN A 481 -0.53 -22.24 -10.69
N LEU A 482 -0.13 -21.43 -9.70
CA LEU A 482 1.24 -21.33 -9.24
C LEU A 482 1.66 -22.55 -8.41
N THR A 483 2.95 -22.85 -8.42
CA THR A 483 3.57 -23.69 -7.38
C THR A 483 3.74 -22.89 -6.09
N SER A 484 3.88 -23.55 -4.93
CA SER A 484 4.12 -22.86 -3.65
C SER A 484 5.33 -21.92 -3.69
N ALA A 485 6.39 -22.27 -4.43
CA ALA A 485 7.57 -21.41 -4.59
C ALA A 485 7.29 -20.14 -5.43
N GLN A 486 6.43 -20.25 -6.44
CA GLN A 486 6.00 -19.10 -7.25
C GLN A 486 5.06 -18.20 -6.45
N ALA A 487 4.08 -18.78 -5.76
CA ALA A 487 3.19 -18.05 -4.85
C ALA A 487 3.97 -17.36 -3.73
N LEU A 488 5.01 -18.00 -3.18
CA LEU A 488 5.91 -17.37 -2.21
C LEU A 488 6.64 -16.18 -2.82
N SER A 489 7.12 -16.30 -4.06
CA SER A 489 7.78 -15.18 -4.75
C SER A 489 6.84 -13.98 -4.94
N VAL A 490 5.53 -14.21 -5.08
CA VAL A 490 4.51 -13.15 -5.11
C VAL A 490 4.43 -12.47 -3.73
N SER A 491 4.29 -13.23 -2.65
CA SER A 491 4.27 -12.70 -1.27
C SER A 491 5.53 -11.89 -0.95
N GLU A 492 6.72 -12.43 -1.27
CA GLU A 492 8.01 -11.76 -1.09
C GLU A 492 8.06 -10.43 -1.85
N GLY A 493 7.62 -10.43 -3.11
CA GLY A 493 7.57 -9.23 -3.94
C GLY A 493 6.66 -8.13 -3.38
N MET A 494 5.50 -8.51 -2.83
CA MET A 494 4.58 -7.57 -2.19
C MET A 494 5.14 -7.00 -0.88
N ILE A 495 5.75 -7.85 -0.04
CA ILE A 495 6.43 -7.41 1.18
C ILE A 495 7.56 -6.44 0.86
N ASP A 496 8.37 -6.75 -0.16
CA ASP A 496 9.48 -5.91 -0.60
C ASP A 496 8.98 -4.56 -1.13
N ALA A 497 7.92 -4.55 -1.96
CA ALA A 497 7.32 -3.32 -2.50
C ALA A 497 6.76 -2.43 -1.37
N SER A 498 6.05 -3.02 -0.42
CA SER A 498 5.53 -2.31 0.75
C SER A 498 6.66 -1.71 1.60
N ASN A 499 7.71 -2.48 1.90
CA ASN A 499 8.89 -1.98 2.63
C ASN A 499 9.67 -0.90 1.85
N ALA A 500 9.66 -0.96 0.53
CA ALA A 500 10.29 0.04 -0.35
C ALA A 500 9.52 1.35 -0.42
N GLY A 501 8.24 1.38 -0.04
CA GLY A 501 7.49 2.61 0.10
C GLY A 501 5.98 2.49 -0.09
N ASP A 502 5.47 1.41 -0.64
CA ASP A 502 4.03 1.33 -0.94
C ASP A 502 3.18 1.23 0.33
N TYR A 503 3.79 0.86 1.46
CA TYR A 503 3.23 0.83 2.81
C TYR A 503 1.83 0.22 2.87
N ALA A 504 1.77 -1.09 3.08
CA ALA A 504 0.55 -1.85 3.08
C ALA A 504 0.41 -2.79 4.28
N ALA A 505 -0.84 -2.94 4.74
CA ALA A 505 -1.28 -4.13 5.46
C ALA A 505 -1.68 -5.18 4.42
N LEU A 506 -0.79 -6.15 4.23
CA LEU A 506 -0.94 -7.26 3.29
C LEU A 506 -1.74 -8.36 3.98
N MET A 507 -3.00 -8.49 3.60
CA MET A 507 -3.86 -9.53 4.14
C MET A 507 -3.75 -10.81 3.31
N VAL A 508 -3.54 -11.90 4.02
CA VAL A 508 -3.40 -13.26 3.53
C VAL A 508 -4.65 -14.03 3.89
N GLN A 509 -5.24 -14.68 2.90
CA GLN A 509 -6.32 -15.63 3.08
C GLN A 509 -5.85 -17.05 2.77
N ILE A 510 -6.13 -17.95 3.71
CA ILE A 510 -5.91 -19.39 3.62
C ILE A 510 -7.15 -20.19 4.00
N HIS A 511 -7.52 -21.16 3.18
CA HIS A 511 -8.63 -22.05 3.51
C HIS A 511 -8.18 -23.21 4.40
N VAL A 512 -8.92 -23.47 5.47
CA VAL A 512 -8.59 -24.50 6.46
C VAL A 512 -8.55 -25.90 5.83
N ASP A 513 -9.48 -26.20 4.92
CA ASP A 513 -9.43 -27.41 4.10
C ASP A 513 -8.18 -27.44 3.22
N TYR A 514 -7.90 -26.39 2.44
CA TYR A 514 -6.83 -26.43 1.44
C TYR A 514 -5.44 -26.46 2.05
N TYR A 515 -5.26 -25.86 3.24
CA TYR A 515 -4.04 -25.91 4.01
C TYR A 515 -3.57 -27.36 4.26
N ASN A 516 -4.52 -28.25 4.52
CA ASN A 516 -4.25 -29.66 4.83
C ASN A 516 -3.95 -30.52 3.58
N PHE A 517 -4.05 -29.96 2.37
CA PHE A 517 -3.90 -30.70 1.09
C PHE A 517 -2.67 -30.32 0.27
N GLY A 518 -1.69 -29.60 0.85
CA GLY A 518 -0.36 -29.44 0.27
C GLY A 518 -0.01 -27.99 -0.03
N ASN A 519 -0.21 -27.52 -1.27
CA ASN A 519 0.42 -26.29 -1.79
C ASN A 519 0.24 -25.00 -0.93
N PRO A 520 -0.93 -24.74 -0.31
CA PRO A 520 -1.11 -23.55 0.51
C PRO A 520 -0.25 -23.55 1.79
N GLN A 521 0.02 -24.71 2.40
CA GLN A 521 0.79 -24.78 3.64
C GLN A 521 2.25 -24.30 3.45
N PRO A 522 3.09 -24.88 2.56
CA PRO A 522 4.46 -24.42 2.35
C PRO A 522 4.57 -22.97 1.88
N TRP A 523 3.56 -22.49 1.15
CA TRP A 523 3.49 -21.07 0.75
C TRP A 523 3.27 -20.16 1.95
N THR A 524 2.34 -20.53 2.83
CA THR A 524 2.02 -19.77 4.04
C THR A 524 3.23 -19.77 4.97
N GLU A 525 3.76 -20.95 5.32
CA GLU A 525 4.95 -21.10 6.16
C GLU A 525 6.12 -20.25 5.63
N GLY A 526 6.42 -20.34 4.33
CA GLY A 526 7.46 -19.53 3.71
C GLY A 526 7.18 -18.02 3.74
N THR A 527 5.92 -17.61 3.60
CA THR A 527 5.51 -16.20 3.66
C THR A 527 5.71 -15.65 5.08
N LEU A 528 5.35 -16.43 6.11
CA LEU A 528 5.58 -16.08 7.52
C LEU A 528 7.07 -15.97 7.83
N ASP A 529 7.85 -16.97 7.44
CA ASP A 529 9.31 -16.96 7.63
C ASP A 529 9.96 -15.75 6.96
N TYR A 530 9.53 -15.40 5.75
CA TYR A 530 10.03 -14.23 5.04
C TYR A 530 9.64 -12.92 5.73
N ALA A 531 8.39 -12.81 6.19
CA ALA A 531 7.91 -11.66 6.96
C ALA A 531 8.73 -11.47 8.24
N THR A 532 8.91 -12.54 9.03
CA THR A 532 9.75 -12.53 10.24
C THR A 532 11.19 -12.13 9.92
N ALA A 533 11.80 -12.71 8.89
CA ALA A 533 13.17 -12.39 8.48
C ALA A 533 13.36 -10.91 8.08
N ASN A 534 12.28 -10.25 7.64
CA ASN A 534 12.26 -8.84 7.26
C ASN A 534 11.69 -7.92 8.34
N ASN A 535 11.47 -8.42 9.57
CA ASN A 535 10.88 -7.67 10.69
C ASN A 535 9.50 -7.07 10.36
N VAL A 536 8.73 -7.76 9.52
CA VAL A 536 7.33 -7.42 9.25
C VAL A 536 6.47 -8.02 10.37
N PRO A 537 5.70 -7.22 11.12
CA PRO A 537 4.79 -7.77 12.12
C PRO A 537 3.70 -8.61 11.45
N ILE A 538 3.40 -9.76 12.06
CA ILE A 538 2.40 -10.73 11.60
C ILE A 538 1.28 -10.77 12.64
N TRP A 539 0.08 -10.31 12.29
CA TRP A 539 -1.05 -10.24 13.21
C TRP A 539 -2.29 -10.93 12.63
N ASN A 540 -3.22 -11.32 13.51
CA ASN A 540 -4.58 -11.64 13.10
C ASN A 540 -5.38 -10.36 12.75
N ALA A 541 -6.57 -10.52 12.17
CA ALA A 541 -7.40 -9.40 11.72
C ALA A 541 -7.98 -8.59 12.90
N ASP A 542 -8.22 -9.19 14.06
CA ASP A 542 -8.78 -8.54 15.25
C ASP A 542 -7.80 -7.57 15.91
N ASN A 543 -6.54 -7.96 16.03
CA ASN A 543 -5.45 -7.11 16.49
C ASN A 543 -5.23 -5.95 15.51
N TRP A 544 -5.34 -6.23 14.21
CA TRP A 544 -5.27 -5.21 13.17
C TRP A 544 -6.41 -4.19 13.25
N LEU A 545 -7.66 -4.65 13.39
CA LEU A 545 -8.81 -3.78 13.60
C LEU A 545 -8.65 -2.93 14.86
N THR A 546 -8.24 -3.54 15.98
CA THR A 546 -8.05 -2.82 17.24
C THR A 546 -7.02 -1.71 17.10
N PHE A 547 -5.86 -1.98 16.50
CA PHE A 547 -4.86 -0.95 16.23
C PHE A 547 -5.37 0.11 15.26
N THR A 548 -6.10 -0.30 14.21
CA THR A 548 -6.70 0.62 13.23
C THR A 548 -7.64 1.59 13.93
N GLU A 549 -8.54 1.12 14.79
CA GLU A 549 -9.44 1.96 15.58
C GLU A 549 -8.67 2.88 16.55
N THR A 550 -7.70 2.34 17.30
CA THR A 550 -6.88 3.12 18.23
C THR A 550 -6.14 4.25 17.53
N ARG A 551 -5.50 3.96 16.39
CA ARG A 551 -4.75 4.95 15.60
C ARG A 551 -5.68 5.96 14.93
N HIS A 552 -6.73 5.47 14.27
CA HIS A 552 -7.64 6.32 13.51
C HIS A 552 -8.38 7.33 14.41
N ASN A 553 -8.79 6.89 15.61
CA ASN A 553 -9.50 7.72 16.59
C ASN A 553 -8.57 8.48 17.54
N ALA A 554 -7.25 8.34 17.41
CA ALA A 554 -6.33 9.14 18.21
C ALA A 554 -6.46 10.63 17.82
N GLU A 555 -6.37 11.50 18.80
CA GLU A 555 -6.50 12.94 18.61
C GLU A 555 -5.19 13.60 19.04
N TYR A 556 -4.70 14.53 18.22
CA TYR A 556 -3.79 15.53 18.74
C TYR A 556 -4.62 16.66 19.39
N SER A 557 -3.97 17.57 20.11
CA SER A 557 -4.58 18.84 20.53
C SER A 557 -3.49 19.81 20.98
N GLU A 558 -3.86 21.09 21.15
CA GLU A 558 -2.98 22.10 21.75
C GLU A 558 -1.65 22.26 21.00
N VAL A 559 -1.68 22.15 19.66
CA VAL A 559 -0.50 22.24 18.81
C VAL A 559 0.00 23.69 18.73
N ALA A 560 1.04 24.00 19.51
CA ALA A 560 1.62 25.33 19.62
C ALA A 560 3.12 25.32 19.30
N PHE A 561 3.58 26.34 18.56
CA PHE A 561 5.01 26.52 18.28
C PHE A 561 5.46 27.92 18.67
N ASN A 562 6.49 27.99 19.51
CA ASN A 562 7.14 29.25 19.86
C ASN A 562 8.34 29.46 18.91
N SER A 563 8.19 30.36 17.95
CA SER A 563 9.25 30.66 16.97
C SER A 563 10.47 31.34 17.55
N GLY A 564 10.36 31.98 18.73
CA GLY A 564 11.49 32.61 19.41
C GLY A 564 12.41 31.61 20.13
N THR A 565 11.85 30.50 20.61
CA THR A 565 12.61 29.45 21.29
C THR A 565 12.81 28.19 20.44
N GLY A 566 12.02 28.02 19.38
CA GLY A 566 12.00 26.82 18.56
C GLY A 566 11.32 25.62 19.21
N VAL A 567 10.40 25.85 20.16
CA VAL A 567 9.74 24.78 20.91
C VAL A 567 8.35 24.50 20.34
N LEU A 568 8.08 23.25 19.97
CA LEU A 568 6.77 22.70 19.62
C LEU A 568 6.19 21.97 20.83
N THR A 569 4.94 22.25 21.19
CA THR A 569 4.16 21.51 22.19
C THR A 569 2.86 21.00 21.60
N PHE A 570 2.41 19.83 22.02
CA PHE A 570 1.11 19.26 21.66
C PHE A 570 0.76 18.11 22.62
N ASN A 571 -0.52 17.74 22.68
CA ASN A 571 -0.97 16.53 23.36
C ASN A 571 -1.41 15.49 22.33
N MET A 572 -1.33 14.22 22.70
CA MET A 572 -1.94 13.11 21.96
C MET A 572 -2.82 12.31 22.93
N THR A 573 -4.05 12.01 22.53
CA THR A 573 -4.98 11.17 23.28
C THR A 573 -5.44 10.02 22.40
N ALA A 574 -5.32 8.80 22.88
CA ALA A 574 -5.85 7.60 22.21
C ALA A 574 -6.52 6.66 23.24
N ALA A 575 -7.54 5.93 22.80
CA ALA A 575 -8.11 4.84 23.59
C ALA A 575 -7.06 3.75 23.86
N PRO A 576 -7.15 3.01 24.98
CA PRO A 576 -6.22 1.92 25.27
C PRO A 576 -6.14 0.90 24.12
N GLY A 577 -4.92 0.52 23.74
CA GLY A 577 -4.62 -0.35 22.61
C GLY A 577 -3.11 -0.51 22.42
N ALA A 578 -2.70 -0.78 21.18
CA ALA A 578 -1.28 -0.91 20.84
C ALA A 578 -0.57 0.46 20.80
N ASN A 579 0.76 0.43 20.91
CA ASN A 579 1.60 1.63 20.88
C ASN A 579 1.43 2.39 19.56
N LEU A 580 1.35 3.73 19.67
CA LEU A 580 1.25 4.63 18.52
C LEU A 580 2.58 5.36 18.31
N THR A 581 2.87 5.67 17.05
CA THR A 581 4.09 6.39 16.68
C THR A 581 3.75 7.75 16.10
N THR A 582 4.27 8.80 16.74
CA THR A 582 4.25 10.16 16.23
C THR A 582 5.50 10.41 15.38
N ILE A 583 5.28 10.96 14.19
CA ILE A 583 6.30 11.43 13.26
C ILE A 583 6.46 12.93 13.40
N LEU A 584 7.71 13.37 13.50
CA LEU A 584 8.10 14.79 13.53
C LEU A 584 9.17 15.09 12.47
N PRO A 585 9.21 16.29 11.89
CA PRO A 585 10.30 16.67 11.00
C PRO A 585 11.63 16.67 11.77
N LEU A 586 12.72 16.21 11.14
CA LEU A 586 14.05 16.27 11.76
C LEU A 586 14.65 17.68 11.78
N SER A 587 14.10 18.58 10.98
CA SER A 587 14.48 19.98 10.97
C SER A 587 13.30 20.85 10.61
N TYR A 588 13.25 22.05 11.17
CA TYR A 588 12.27 23.07 10.85
C TYR A 588 12.95 24.44 10.75
N ASN A 589 12.72 25.15 9.64
CA ASN A 589 13.36 26.45 9.34
C ASN A 589 14.89 26.45 9.54
N GLY A 590 15.56 25.37 9.11
CA GLY A 590 17.01 25.19 9.23
C GLY A 590 17.51 24.74 10.61
N ASN A 591 16.64 24.70 11.63
CA ASN A 591 16.99 24.21 12.97
C ASN A 591 16.71 22.72 13.08
N VAL A 592 17.65 21.94 13.62
CA VAL A 592 17.53 20.49 13.76
C VAL A 592 16.80 20.14 15.06
N LEU A 593 15.96 19.10 15.03
CA LEU A 593 15.33 18.52 16.21
C LEU A 593 16.40 18.02 17.19
N GLN A 594 16.50 18.64 18.36
CA GLN A 594 17.55 18.35 19.34
C GLN A 594 17.07 17.42 20.46
N SER A 595 15.83 17.59 20.93
CA SER A 595 15.31 16.83 22.06
C SER A 595 13.78 16.71 22.00
N ILE A 596 13.29 15.65 22.63
CA ILE A 596 11.87 15.38 22.82
C ILE A 596 11.65 14.99 24.28
N THR A 597 10.60 15.53 24.89
CA THR A 597 10.08 15.01 26.17
C THR A 597 8.65 14.56 26.01
N VAL A 598 8.32 13.41 26.61
CA VAL A 598 6.96 12.89 26.74
C VAL A 598 6.63 12.86 28.23
N ASP A 599 5.54 13.52 28.61
CA ASP A 599 5.09 13.67 30.00
C ASP A 599 6.19 14.22 30.93
N GLY A 600 6.98 15.16 30.40
CA GLY A 600 8.12 15.78 31.08
C GLY A 600 9.39 14.92 31.13
N ASN A 601 9.36 13.69 30.62
CA ASN A 601 10.51 12.77 30.60
C ASN A 601 11.23 12.80 29.26
N SER A 602 12.57 12.91 29.29
CA SER A 602 13.39 12.83 28.08
C SER A 602 13.15 11.51 27.35
N THR A 603 12.81 11.58 26.07
CA THR A 603 12.45 10.44 25.24
C THR A 603 13.32 10.42 23.98
N SER A 604 13.91 9.27 23.66
CA SER A 604 14.67 9.10 22.41
C SER A 604 13.72 8.96 21.22
N PHE A 605 14.20 9.33 20.04
CA PHE A 605 13.49 9.12 18.78
C PHE A 605 14.34 8.30 17.82
N GLY A 606 13.68 7.43 17.05
CA GLY A 606 14.28 6.77 15.89
C GLY A 606 14.29 7.72 14.69
N THR A 607 15.06 7.39 13.65
CA THR A 607 15.00 8.13 12.37
C THR A 607 14.67 7.16 11.25
N GLN A 608 13.83 7.59 10.32
CA GLN A 608 13.46 6.78 9.16
C GLN A 608 13.26 7.66 7.93
N THR A 609 13.62 7.12 6.76
CA THR A 609 13.30 7.73 5.46
C THR A 609 11.96 7.20 4.98
N ILE A 610 11.00 8.11 4.83
CA ILE A 610 9.66 7.85 4.33
C ILE A 610 9.50 8.53 2.97
N LYS A 611 9.50 7.73 1.88
CA LYS A 611 9.36 8.22 0.49
C LYS A 611 10.28 9.44 0.22
N GLY A 612 11.57 9.30 0.54
CA GLY A 612 12.60 10.32 0.36
C GLY A 612 12.73 11.38 1.47
N VAL A 613 11.85 11.40 2.46
CA VAL A 613 11.86 12.39 3.55
C VAL A 613 12.34 11.77 4.85
N ASN A 614 13.38 12.33 5.46
CA ASN A 614 13.90 11.87 6.75
C ASN A 614 13.09 12.50 7.90
N VAL A 615 12.62 11.66 8.80
CA VAL A 615 11.75 12.07 9.91
C VAL A 615 12.13 11.36 11.22
N ALA A 616 11.75 11.97 12.33
CA ALA A 616 11.87 11.41 13.67
C ALA A 616 10.64 10.57 14.01
N PHE A 617 10.85 9.41 14.63
CA PHE A 617 9.81 8.49 15.08
C PHE A 617 9.82 8.42 16.61
N VAL A 618 8.69 8.74 17.23
CA VAL A 618 8.48 8.69 18.68
C VAL A 618 7.32 7.76 18.99
N THR A 619 7.62 6.58 19.50
CA THR A 619 6.61 5.58 19.86
C THR A 619 6.28 5.68 21.34
N VAL A 620 5.00 5.77 21.66
CA VAL A 620 4.48 5.80 23.03
C VAL A 620 3.33 4.81 23.16
N ALA A 621 2.99 4.43 24.39
CA ALA A 621 1.76 3.68 24.63
C ALA A 621 0.53 4.48 24.18
N SER A 622 -0.55 3.79 23.83
CA SER A 622 -1.84 4.45 23.66
C SER A 622 -2.29 5.06 24.99
N GLY A 623 -2.83 6.27 24.97
CA GLY A 623 -3.27 7.00 26.16
C GLY A 623 -3.18 8.49 25.94
N THR A 624 -3.24 9.26 27.03
CA THR A 624 -3.03 10.72 26.98
C THR A 624 -1.58 11.03 27.33
N HIS A 625 -0.89 11.70 26.41
CA HIS A 625 0.52 12.08 26.52
C HIS A 625 0.74 13.52 26.11
N SER A 626 1.61 14.24 26.83
CA SER A 626 2.05 15.59 26.47
C SER A 626 3.45 15.57 25.88
N PHE A 627 3.62 16.18 24.71
CA PHE A 627 4.87 16.22 23.95
C PHE A 627 5.47 17.62 23.94
N VAL A 628 6.79 17.68 24.07
CA VAL A 628 7.60 18.89 23.82
C VAL A 628 8.76 18.51 22.92
N ALA A 629 8.88 19.15 21.76
CA ALA A 629 9.96 18.96 20.80
C ALA A 629 10.75 20.27 20.60
N SER A 630 12.08 20.21 20.68
CA SER A 630 12.95 21.38 20.60
C SER A 630 13.75 21.44 19.31
N TYR A 631 13.59 22.54 18.57
CA TYR A 631 14.34 22.93 17.38
C TYR A 631 15.09 24.22 17.69
N PRO A 632 16.16 24.18 18.51
CA PRO A 632 16.77 25.37 19.12
C PRO A 632 17.15 26.42 18.07
N VAL A 633 16.65 27.65 18.26
CA VAL A 633 17.01 28.80 17.45
C VAL A 633 18.34 29.35 17.97
N PRO A 634 19.40 29.44 17.14
CA PRO A 634 20.67 30.03 17.56
C PRO A 634 20.47 31.46 18.06
N PRO A 635 21.13 31.89 19.15
CA PRO A 635 21.05 33.27 19.61
C PRO A 635 21.55 34.19 18.49
N THR A 636 20.71 35.13 18.06
CA THR A 636 21.14 36.20 17.15
C THR A 636 22.15 37.07 17.88
N ASN A 637 23.42 37.01 17.48
CA ASN A 637 24.43 37.95 17.94
C ASN A 637 24.08 39.35 17.43
N THR A 638 23.32 40.12 18.22
CA THR A 638 23.16 41.56 17.99
C THR A 638 24.52 42.21 18.23
N PRO A 639 25.15 42.87 17.24
CA PRO A 639 26.39 43.60 17.51
C PRO A 639 26.09 44.72 18.52
N THR A 640 26.69 44.63 19.71
CA THR A 640 26.65 45.71 20.70
C THR A 640 27.29 46.95 20.07
N PRO A 641 26.62 48.11 20.04
CA PRO A 641 27.26 49.35 19.60
C PRO A 641 28.43 49.62 20.54
N THR A 642 29.66 49.57 20.02
CA THR A 642 30.83 50.00 20.76
C THR A 642 30.77 51.52 20.84
N ASN A 643 30.76 52.09 22.05
CA ASN A 643 30.83 53.53 22.24
C ASN A 643 32.13 54.06 21.62
N THR A 644 32.03 54.71 20.46
CA THR A 644 33.09 55.59 19.95
C THR A 644 33.20 56.79 20.89
N PRO A 645 34.36 57.09 21.48
CA PRO A 645 34.51 58.25 22.35
C PRO A 645 34.34 59.54 21.53
N THR A 646 33.35 60.34 21.90
CA THR A 646 33.06 61.65 21.32
C THR A 646 34.04 62.69 21.88
N TYR A 647 34.90 63.25 21.03
CA TYR A 647 35.70 64.43 21.37
C TYR A 647 34.83 65.68 21.26
N THR A 648 34.61 66.36 22.39
CA THR A 648 33.94 67.67 22.47
C THR A 648 34.91 68.78 22.05
N PRO A 649 34.65 69.58 21.00
CA PRO A 649 35.50 70.70 20.64
C PRO A 649 35.19 71.92 21.53
N THR A 650 36.23 72.50 22.14
CA THR A 650 36.15 73.80 22.83
C THR A 650 36.72 74.89 21.93
N ASN A 651 35.96 75.95 21.66
CA ASN A 651 36.38 77.12 20.88
C ASN A 651 36.93 78.21 21.81
N THR A 652 38.16 78.71 21.60
CA THR A 652 38.63 80.09 21.89
C THR A 652 40.02 80.29 21.22
N PRO A 653 40.34 81.47 20.64
CA PRO A 653 41.25 81.63 19.49
C PRO A 653 42.67 82.05 19.87
N THR A 654 43.65 82.03 18.93
CA THR A 654 44.69 83.07 18.68
C THR A 654 45.74 82.66 17.59
N ASN A 655 45.88 83.53 16.57
CA ASN A 655 47.01 83.95 15.68
C ASN A 655 48.12 83.00 15.12
N THR A 656 48.09 82.83 13.77
CA THR A 656 49.10 82.96 12.67
C THR A 656 50.61 83.20 13.03
N PRO A 657 51.68 82.72 12.31
CA PRO A 657 51.85 82.53 10.83
C PRO A 657 52.61 81.28 10.25
N THR A 658 52.29 80.96 8.98
CA THR A 658 53.05 80.48 7.77
C THR A 658 54.39 79.70 7.91
N ASN A 659 54.69 78.58 7.19
CA ASN A 659 54.88 78.41 5.73
C ASN A 659 54.90 76.92 5.24
N THR A 660 54.14 76.62 4.17
CA THR A 660 54.45 75.90 2.88
C THR A 660 55.11 74.48 2.85
N PRO A 661 54.89 73.62 1.82
CA PRO A 661 53.70 73.21 1.03
C PRO A 661 53.44 71.67 1.10
N THR A 662 52.38 71.13 0.47
CA THR A 662 52.44 70.00 -0.51
C THR A 662 51.05 69.73 -1.12
N ASN A 663 51.04 69.44 -2.42
CA ASN A 663 49.91 69.43 -3.35
C ASN A 663 48.96 68.23 -3.24
N THR A 664 47.69 68.52 -3.50
CA THR A 664 46.53 67.66 -3.78
C THR A 664 46.76 66.74 -5.00
N PRO A 665 46.11 65.57 -5.07
CA PRO A 665 44.98 65.48 -6.01
C PRO A 665 43.77 64.66 -5.50
N THR A 666 42.59 65.21 -5.80
CA THR A 666 41.25 64.60 -5.83
C THR A 666 41.14 63.58 -6.98
N ASN A 667 40.28 62.56 -6.89
CA ASN A 667 39.52 62.08 -8.05
C ASN A 667 38.33 61.15 -7.72
N THR A 668 37.23 61.46 -8.40
CA THR A 668 35.92 60.81 -8.58
C THR A 668 36.02 59.47 -9.35
N PRO A 669 35.19 58.44 -9.09
CA PRO A 669 35.18 57.22 -9.91
C PRO A 669 33.89 57.03 -10.75
N THR A 670 34.03 56.99 -12.08
CA THR A 670 33.33 56.12 -13.07
C THR A 670 33.99 56.40 -14.44
N ALA A 671 34.26 55.49 -15.39
CA ALA A 671 33.98 54.08 -15.61
C ALA A 671 34.99 53.48 -16.65
N THR A 672 35.04 52.14 -16.76
CA THR A 672 35.13 51.35 -18.04
C THR A 672 36.46 50.72 -18.53
N PHE A 673 36.46 49.37 -18.45
CA PHE A 673 37.03 48.23 -19.23
C PHE A 673 38.51 47.97 -19.61
N THR A 674 38.80 46.65 -19.53
CA THR A 674 39.79 45.75 -20.20
C THR A 674 41.15 45.50 -19.50
N PRO A 675 41.85 44.34 -19.71
CA PRO A 675 41.47 43.02 -20.23
C PRO A 675 41.87 41.82 -19.31
N SER A 676 41.37 40.65 -19.71
CA SER A 676 41.72 39.25 -19.35
C SER A 676 43.05 39.01 -18.61
N ASN A 677 42.96 38.32 -17.47
CA ASN A 677 44.04 37.49 -16.94
C ASN A 677 43.62 36.02 -17.02
N THR A 678 44.52 35.25 -17.64
CA THR A 678 44.52 33.80 -17.86
C THR A 678 44.09 33.00 -16.62
N PRO A 679 43.23 31.98 -16.77
CA PRO A 679 42.83 31.12 -15.66
C PRO A 679 44.02 30.28 -15.21
N THR A 680 44.40 30.43 -13.94
CA THR A 680 45.21 29.43 -13.25
C THR A 680 44.33 28.19 -13.06
N ASN A 681 44.69 27.08 -13.69
CA ASN A 681 44.05 25.78 -13.46
C ASN A 681 44.32 25.33 -12.02
N THR A 682 43.45 25.74 -11.11
CA THR A 682 43.19 24.94 -9.91
C THR A 682 42.63 23.60 -10.42
N PRO A 683 43.14 22.43 -10.01
CA PRO A 683 42.45 21.18 -10.27
C PRO A 683 41.05 21.34 -9.66
N GLY A 684 40.02 21.44 -10.50
CA GLY A 684 38.64 21.30 -10.03
C GLY A 684 38.53 19.98 -9.28
N PRO A 685 37.54 19.81 -8.38
CA PRO A 685 37.26 18.48 -7.85
C PRO A 685 37.08 17.58 -9.08
N THR A 686 38.03 16.66 -9.28
CA THR A 686 37.86 15.56 -10.21
C THR A 686 36.47 15.02 -9.92
N PRO A 687 35.54 14.92 -10.89
CA PRO A 687 34.24 14.35 -10.62
C PRO A 687 34.49 12.96 -10.05
N THR A 688 34.35 12.83 -8.74
CA THR A 688 34.46 11.56 -8.06
C THR A 688 33.22 10.83 -8.53
N PHE A 689 33.37 9.99 -9.55
CA PHE A 689 32.30 9.11 -9.98
C PHE A 689 31.89 8.31 -8.74
N THR A 690 30.73 8.64 -8.18
CA THR A 690 30.13 7.88 -7.09
C THR A 690 29.93 6.47 -7.63
N GLN A 691 30.67 5.51 -7.08
CA GLN A 691 30.63 4.12 -7.54
C GLN A 691 29.17 3.64 -7.49
N LEU A 692 28.67 3.09 -8.60
CA LEU A 692 27.29 2.59 -8.67
C LEU A 692 27.04 1.56 -7.55
N PRO A 693 25.86 1.62 -6.89
CA PRO A 693 25.51 0.69 -5.83
C PRO A 693 25.41 -0.75 -6.34
N ALA A 694 25.50 -1.71 -5.42
CA ALA A 694 25.26 -3.11 -5.71
C ALA A 694 23.81 -3.34 -6.19
N ALA A 695 23.61 -4.21 -7.18
CA ALA A 695 22.26 -4.51 -7.67
C ALA A 695 21.44 -5.29 -6.64
N THR A 696 20.15 -4.95 -6.51
CA THR A 696 19.17 -5.76 -5.78
C THR A 696 18.71 -6.91 -6.68
N MET A 697 19.04 -8.14 -6.30
CA MET A 697 18.72 -9.34 -7.08
C MET A 697 17.27 -9.77 -6.86
N ARG A 698 16.56 -10.19 -7.92
CA ARG A 698 15.17 -10.66 -7.86
C ARG A 698 15.07 -12.15 -8.13
N PHE A 699 15.47 -12.60 -9.32
CA PHE A 699 15.37 -14.01 -9.73
C PHE A 699 16.70 -14.57 -10.29
N PRO A 700 16.98 -15.88 -10.13
CA PRO A 700 16.31 -16.79 -9.20
C PRO A 700 16.63 -16.43 -7.73
N SER A 701 15.74 -16.78 -6.80
CA SER A 701 15.98 -16.66 -5.36
C SER A 701 17.11 -17.59 -4.92
N SER A 702 17.80 -17.24 -3.83
CA SER A 702 18.97 -17.99 -3.39
C SER A 702 18.57 -19.34 -2.80
N GLY A 703 19.30 -20.40 -3.13
CA GLY A 703 19.09 -21.75 -2.59
C GLY A 703 18.08 -22.61 -3.37
N ASN A 704 17.32 -22.01 -4.30
CA ASN A 704 16.26 -22.72 -5.02
C ASN A 704 16.77 -23.54 -6.22
N THR A 705 15.94 -24.50 -6.66
CA THR A 705 16.18 -25.28 -7.89
C THR A 705 15.44 -24.65 -9.06
N ALA A 706 16.11 -24.46 -10.20
CA ALA A 706 15.49 -23.93 -11.41
C ALA A 706 14.55 -24.96 -12.05
N SER A 707 13.45 -24.51 -12.64
CA SER A 707 12.48 -25.36 -13.37
C SER A 707 12.93 -25.73 -14.79
N THR A 708 13.89 -24.99 -15.34
CA THR A 708 14.45 -25.18 -16.68
C THR A 708 15.98 -25.00 -16.66
N THR A 709 16.67 -25.61 -17.62
CA THR A 709 18.12 -25.46 -17.81
C THR A 709 18.52 -24.07 -18.31
N ARG A 710 17.55 -23.22 -18.64
CA ARG A 710 17.73 -21.82 -19.07
C ARG A 710 16.85 -20.87 -18.24
N PRO A 711 17.08 -20.75 -16.93
CA PRO A 711 16.23 -19.93 -16.07
C PRO A 711 16.42 -18.43 -16.37
N LEU A 712 15.38 -17.64 -16.14
CA LEU A 712 15.46 -16.18 -16.17
C LEU A 712 16.23 -15.68 -14.93
N PHE A 713 17.21 -14.82 -15.16
CA PHE A 713 17.86 -14.01 -14.15
C PHE A 713 17.34 -12.60 -14.26
N ASP A 714 16.93 -12.00 -13.14
CA ASP A 714 16.41 -10.63 -13.08
C ASP A 714 16.94 -9.90 -11.85
N TRP A 715 17.21 -8.61 -12.01
CA TRP A 715 17.63 -7.71 -10.93
C TRP A 715 17.05 -6.32 -11.13
N ALA A 716 16.94 -5.55 -10.05
CA ALA A 716 16.48 -4.18 -10.11
C ALA A 716 17.44 -3.32 -10.95
N ASN A 717 16.86 -2.42 -11.77
CA ASN A 717 17.64 -1.44 -12.51
C ASN A 717 18.46 -0.57 -11.54
N ILE A 718 19.76 -0.43 -11.81
CA ILE A 718 20.62 0.51 -11.09
C ILE A 718 20.52 1.87 -11.79
N SER A 719 19.99 2.87 -11.07
CA SER A 719 19.94 4.25 -11.58
C SER A 719 21.33 4.74 -11.99
N GLY A 720 21.46 5.22 -13.23
CA GLY A 720 22.72 5.67 -13.80
C GLY A 720 23.60 4.58 -14.45
N ALA A 721 23.23 3.29 -14.39
CA ALA A 721 23.91 2.24 -15.13
C ALA A 721 23.52 2.26 -16.62
N THR A 722 24.50 2.15 -17.53
CA THR A 722 24.29 2.07 -18.98
C THR A 722 24.39 0.64 -19.51
N SER A 723 24.96 -0.29 -18.73
CA SER A 723 25.00 -1.72 -19.00
C SER A 723 25.29 -2.48 -17.70
N TYR A 724 25.29 -3.82 -17.75
CA TYR A 724 25.58 -4.69 -16.61
C TYR A 724 26.62 -5.74 -16.99
N THR A 725 27.55 -6.06 -16.09
CA THR A 725 28.37 -7.29 -16.18
C THR A 725 27.67 -8.39 -15.38
N PHE A 726 27.31 -9.50 -16.01
CA PHE A 726 26.62 -10.63 -15.38
C PHE A 726 27.47 -11.91 -15.45
N GLN A 727 27.52 -12.66 -14.34
CA GLN A 727 28.30 -13.89 -14.22
C GLN A 727 27.52 -15.04 -13.59
N ILE A 728 27.75 -16.25 -14.11
CA ILE A 728 27.40 -17.53 -13.48
C ILE A 728 28.68 -18.35 -13.34
N ALA A 729 28.87 -19.03 -12.22
CA ALA A 729 30.02 -19.86 -11.92
C ALA A 729 29.64 -21.15 -11.19
N THR A 730 30.50 -22.17 -11.27
CA THR A 730 30.36 -23.41 -10.45
C THR A 730 30.96 -23.26 -9.05
N ASN A 731 31.55 -22.11 -8.72
CA ASN A 731 32.07 -21.82 -7.40
C ASN A 731 31.77 -20.37 -6.97
N SER A 732 31.68 -20.15 -5.66
CA SER A 732 31.33 -18.85 -5.07
C SER A 732 32.42 -17.78 -5.24
N SER A 733 33.66 -18.19 -5.55
CA SER A 733 34.77 -17.30 -5.84
C SER A 733 34.80 -16.80 -7.29
N PHE A 734 33.90 -17.29 -8.16
CA PHE A 734 33.82 -16.95 -9.58
C PHE A 734 35.14 -17.18 -10.37
N THR A 735 35.91 -18.20 -9.98
CA THR A 735 37.12 -18.63 -10.72
C THR A 735 36.83 -19.68 -11.79
N ALA A 736 35.65 -20.33 -11.73
CA ALA A 736 35.16 -21.27 -12.73
C ALA A 736 33.84 -20.76 -13.34
N LEU A 737 33.96 -19.88 -14.33
CA LEU A 737 32.82 -19.19 -14.96
C LEU A 737 32.11 -20.09 -15.99
N VAL A 738 30.78 -20.17 -15.88
CA VAL A 738 29.86 -20.79 -16.85
C VAL A 738 29.31 -19.73 -17.81
N VAL A 739 28.98 -18.54 -17.30
CA VAL A 739 28.55 -17.38 -18.09
C VAL A 739 29.31 -16.15 -17.62
N ASN A 740 29.74 -15.31 -18.56
CA ASN A 740 30.34 -14.00 -18.28
C ASN A 740 30.04 -13.07 -19.46
N ILE A 741 29.08 -12.15 -19.29
CA ILE A 741 28.53 -11.35 -20.39
C ILE A 741 28.23 -9.92 -19.95
N ASN A 742 28.25 -8.99 -20.92
CA ASN A 742 27.75 -7.64 -20.74
C ASN A 742 26.35 -7.50 -21.36
N LEU A 743 25.44 -6.85 -20.64
CA LEU A 743 24.02 -6.75 -21.00
C LEU A 743 23.57 -5.28 -20.95
N SER A 744 22.67 -4.88 -21.85
CA SER A 744 22.01 -3.57 -21.80
C SER A 744 20.77 -3.57 -20.92
N ALA A 745 20.17 -4.74 -20.69
CA ALA A 745 18.98 -4.93 -19.87
C ALA A 745 19.33 -5.46 -18.48
N SER A 746 18.43 -5.26 -17.52
CA SER A 746 18.54 -5.77 -16.14
C SER A 746 18.02 -7.21 -15.97
N ALA A 747 18.01 -7.98 -17.05
CA ALA A 747 17.56 -9.37 -17.07
C ALA A 747 18.37 -10.18 -18.08
N TYR A 748 18.47 -11.48 -17.86
CA TYR A 748 19.19 -12.41 -18.73
C TYR A 748 18.57 -13.80 -18.71
N THR A 749 18.34 -14.38 -19.88
CA THR A 749 18.04 -15.81 -20.04
C THR A 749 19.20 -16.48 -20.78
N PRO A 750 19.82 -17.54 -20.23
CA PRO A 750 20.89 -18.26 -20.92
C PRO A 750 20.45 -18.79 -22.29
N THR A 751 21.29 -18.56 -23.31
CA THR A 751 21.07 -19.12 -24.66
C THR A 751 21.55 -20.57 -24.78
N ILE A 752 22.33 -21.03 -23.81
CA ILE A 752 22.82 -22.40 -23.66
C ILE A 752 22.22 -23.05 -22.43
N ASP A 753 22.07 -24.37 -22.45
CA ASP A 753 21.67 -25.12 -21.26
C ASP A 753 22.78 -25.06 -20.21
N LEU A 754 22.40 -24.68 -18.99
CA LEU A 754 23.29 -24.74 -17.85
C LEU A 754 23.57 -26.21 -17.48
N PRO A 755 24.75 -26.51 -16.88
CA PRO A 755 25.06 -27.86 -16.38
C PRO A 755 23.94 -28.35 -15.48
N ARG A 756 23.39 -29.55 -15.69
CA ARG A 756 22.20 -30.03 -14.95
C ARG A 756 22.53 -30.42 -13.51
N ASN A 757 21.54 -30.31 -12.61
CA ASN A 757 21.66 -30.71 -11.20
C ASN A 757 22.94 -30.20 -10.51
N THR A 758 23.34 -28.96 -10.79
CA THR A 758 24.62 -28.41 -10.37
C THR A 758 24.35 -27.16 -9.54
N LEU A 759 25.01 -27.06 -8.38
CA LEU A 759 25.03 -25.84 -7.59
C LEU A 759 25.81 -24.77 -8.35
N LEU A 760 25.12 -23.70 -8.75
CA LEU A 760 25.68 -22.59 -9.49
C LEU A 760 25.56 -21.31 -8.66
N TYR A 761 26.51 -20.41 -8.86
CA TYR A 761 26.60 -19.11 -8.22
C TYR A 761 26.47 -18.02 -9.26
N TRP A 762 25.76 -16.94 -8.95
CA TRP A 762 25.62 -15.82 -9.87
C TRP A 762 25.73 -14.47 -9.17
N ARG A 763 26.18 -13.47 -9.93
CA ARG A 763 26.30 -12.08 -9.49
C ARG A 763 26.22 -11.13 -10.67
N VAL A 764 25.89 -9.88 -10.38
CA VAL A 764 25.78 -8.82 -11.38
C VAL A 764 26.27 -7.48 -10.84
N ARG A 765 26.79 -6.60 -11.70
CA ARG A 765 27.15 -5.21 -11.37
C ARG A 765 26.75 -4.27 -12.50
N GLY A 766 26.36 -3.04 -12.15
CA GLY A 766 26.14 -1.97 -13.12
C GLY A 766 27.45 -1.41 -13.65
N ASN A 767 27.45 -0.96 -14.91
CA ASN A 767 28.56 -0.28 -15.56
C ASN A 767 28.08 1.11 -16.01
N VAL A 768 28.94 2.13 -15.90
CA VAL A 768 28.67 3.49 -16.39
C VAL A 768 29.94 4.12 -16.96
N SER A 769 29.87 4.68 -18.15
CA SER A 769 30.98 5.41 -18.80
C SER A 769 32.32 4.67 -18.79
N GLY A 770 32.31 3.34 -19.01
CA GLY A 770 33.51 2.49 -19.00
C GLY A 770 33.99 2.04 -17.61
N ASN A 771 33.38 2.52 -16.53
CA ASN A 771 33.66 2.11 -15.15
C ASN A 771 32.66 1.05 -14.65
N THR A 772 33.08 0.26 -13.66
CA THR A 772 32.26 -0.80 -13.07
C THR A 772 31.86 -0.48 -11.63
N GLY A 773 30.59 -0.66 -11.31
CA GLY A 773 30.02 -0.54 -9.97
C GLY A 773 30.37 -1.69 -9.04
N GLN A 774 29.76 -1.69 -7.85
CA GLN A 774 29.90 -2.79 -6.91
C GLN A 774 29.21 -4.06 -7.43
N TRP A 775 29.80 -5.22 -7.15
CA TRP A 775 29.12 -6.49 -7.35
C TRP A 775 27.92 -6.59 -6.41
N SER A 776 26.82 -7.15 -6.91
CA SER A 776 25.74 -7.67 -6.07
C SER A 776 26.30 -8.66 -5.05
N ARG A 777 25.50 -8.96 -4.02
CA ARG A 777 25.76 -10.16 -3.22
C ARG A 777 25.83 -11.38 -4.16
N THR A 778 26.59 -12.39 -3.77
CA THR A 778 26.60 -13.68 -4.50
C THR A 778 25.33 -14.44 -4.15
N ARG A 779 24.52 -14.77 -5.15
CA ARG A 779 23.42 -15.74 -5.02
C ARG A 779 23.86 -17.10 -5.52
N HIS A 780 23.19 -18.14 -5.05
CA HIS A 780 23.39 -19.51 -5.52
C HIS A 780 22.05 -20.19 -5.79
N PHE A 781 22.02 -21.17 -6.68
CA PHE A 781 20.84 -21.95 -7.04
C PHE A 781 21.28 -23.32 -7.59
N TYR A 782 20.39 -24.32 -7.57
CA TYR A 782 20.60 -25.57 -8.29
C TYR A 782 20.00 -25.45 -9.68
N SER A 783 20.78 -25.75 -10.72
CA SER A 783 20.27 -25.82 -12.09
C SER A 783 19.31 -27.00 -12.29
N ALA A 784 18.37 -26.85 -13.22
CA ALA A 784 17.37 -27.86 -13.49
C ALA A 784 17.98 -29.20 -13.94
N ASN A 785 17.25 -30.29 -13.69
CA ASN A 785 17.57 -31.64 -14.12
C ASN A 785 16.31 -32.33 -14.71
N PRO A 786 15.73 -31.77 -15.79
CA PRO A 786 14.46 -32.25 -16.30
C PRO A 786 14.55 -33.71 -16.77
N PRO A 787 13.45 -34.48 -16.66
CA PRO A 787 13.43 -35.88 -17.07
C PRO A 787 13.68 -35.98 -18.58
N SER A 788 14.31 -37.08 -19.01
CA SER A 788 14.51 -37.34 -20.44
C SER A 788 13.18 -37.44 -21.18
N VAL A 789 13.15 -37.07 -22.46
CA VAL A 789 11.95 -37.19 -23.31
C VAL A 789 11.57 -38.67 -23.45
N PRO A 790 10.32 -39.07 -23.19
CA PRO A 790 9.87 -40.44 -23.38
C PRO A 790 9.98 -40.89 -24.84
N THR A 791 10.45 -42.12 -25.07
CA THR A 791 10.45 -42.74 -26.39
C THR A 791 9.20 -43.61 -26.53
N LEU A 792 8.33 -43.30 -27.48
CA LEU A 792 7.09 -44.06 -27.68
C LEU A 792 7.40 -45.50 -28.15
N LEU A 793 6.72 -46.51 -27.61
CA LEU A 793 6.96 -47.93 -27.88
C LEU A 793 5.76 -48.59 -28.57
N LEU A 794 4.57 -48.54 -27.96
CA LEU A 794 3.34 -49.10 -28.50
C LEU A 794 2.19 -48.08 -28.46
N PRO A 795 1.25 -48.13 -29.43
CA PRO A 795 1.31 -48.91 -30.65
C PRO A 795 2.47 -48.47 -31.55
N ALA A 796 2.91 -49.38 -32.45
CA ALA A 796 3.89 -49.03 -33.47
C ALA A 796 3.34 -47.88 -34.33
N ASN A 797 4.22 -47.01 -34.81
CA ASN A 797 3.80 -45.87 -35.62
C ASN A 797 3.08 -46.37 -36.91
N GLY A 798 1.85 -45.90 -37.15
CA GLY A 798 1.02 -46.35 -38.27
C GLY A 798 0.29 -47.67 -38.03
N ALA A 799 0.29 -48.21 -36.81
CA ALA A 799 -0.37 -49.48 -36.53
C ALA A 799 -1.90 -49.36 -36.59
N THR A 800 -2.55 -50.46 -36.93
CA THR A 800 -4.00 -50.62 -36.77
C THR A 800 -4.28 -51.34 -35.45
N VAL A 801 -5.07 -50.73 -34.56
CA VAL A 801 -5.42 -51.29 -33.26
C VAL A 801 -6.77 -52.02 -33.31
N THR A 802 -6.86 -53.17 -32.66
CA THR A 802 -8.06 -54.04 -32.63
C THR A 802 -9.03 -53.71 -31.51
N THR A 803 -8.72 -52.70 -30.70
CA THR A 803 -9.56 -52.21 -29.60
C THR A 803 -9.72 -50.71 -29.72
N ARG A 804 -10.88 -50.19 -29.30
CA ARG A 804 -11.14 -48.74 -29.22
C ARG A 804 -10.60 -48.11 -27.93
N LYS A 805 -9.98 -48.92 -27.07
CA LYS A 805 -9.24 -48.50 -25.87
C LYS A 805 -7.80 -49.02 -25.93
N PRO A 806 -6.98 -48.57 -26.89
CA PRO A 806 -5.61 -49.05 -27.00
C PRO A 806 -4.80 -48.65 -25.77
N THR A 807 -3.84 -49.50 -25.39
CA THR A 807 -2.80 -49.12 -24.43
C THR A 807 -1.65 -48.48 -25.18
N LEU A 808 -1.29 -47.27 -24.76
CA LEU A 808 -0.14 -46.51 -25.20
C LEU A 808 1.01 -46.80 -24.23
N ASP A 809 2.21 -47.05 -24.73
CA ASP A 809 3.39 -47.47 -23.95
C ASP A 809 4.63 -46.72 -24.44
N TRP A 810 5.52 -46.34 -23.52
CA TRP A 810 6.74 -45.58 -23.79
C TRP A 810 7.86 -45.96 -22.82
N SER A 811 9.09 -45.56 -23.14
CA SER A 811 10.25 -45.78 -22.26
C SER A 811 10.18 -44.93 -21.00
N ASP A 812 10.65 -45.48 -19.88
CA ASP A 812 10.89 -44.69 -18.66
C ASP A 812 11.86 -43.52 -18.90
N SER A 813 11.59 -42.41 -18.22
CA SER A 813 12.46 -41.23 -18.23
C SER A 813 13.49 -41.22 -17.09
N SER A 814 14.62 -40.56 -17.34
CA SER A 814 15.70 -40.36 -16.35
C SER A 814 16.05 -38.86 -16.23
N PRO A 815 16.10 -38.27 -15.01
CA PRO A 815 15.62 -38.84 -13.73
C PRO A 815 14.18 -39.32 -13.79
N ALA A 816 13.79 -40.18 -12.84
CA ALA A 816 12.46 -40.79 -12.82
C ALA A 816 11.37 -39.73 -12.86
N ALA A 817 10.41 -39.89 -13.78
CA ALA A 817 9.22 -39.07 -13.84
C ALA A 817 8.32 -39.38 -12.62
N THR A 818 7.68 -38.35 -12.05
CA THR A 818 6.60 -38.55 -11.08
C THR A 818 5.31 -38.96 -11.80
N HIS A 819 5.08 -38.43 -12.99
CA HIS A 819 4.04 -38.86 -13.90
C HIS A 819 4.36 -38.48 -15.34
N TYR A 820 3.57 -38.99 -16.27
CA TYR A 820 3.60 -38.64 -17.68
C TYR A 820 2.28 -38.02 -18.08
N GLU A 821 2.35 -37.04 -18.96
CA GLU A 821 1.19 -36.48 -19.63
C GLU A 821 1.10 -37.05 -21.04
N VAL A 822 -0.08 -37.52 -21.40
CA VAL A 822 -0.37 -38.14 -22.70
C VAL A 822 -1.40 -37.31 -23.44
N GLN A 823 -1.15 -37.03 -24.71
CA GLN A 823 -2.12 -36.40 -25.60
C GLN A 823 -2.45 -37.33 -26.75
N ILE A 824 -3.74 -37.44 -27.07
CA ILE A 824 -4.28 -38.16 -28.22
C ILE A 824 -5.21 -37.23 -28.99
N SER A 825 -5.03 -37.11 -30.30
CA SER A 825 -5.78 -36.21 -31.19
C SER A 825 -5.99 -36.83 -32.56
N ASP A 826 -7.06 -36.46 -33.26
CA ASP A 826 -7.25 -36.76 -34.69
C ASP A 826 -6.56 -35.73 -35.61
N ASP A 827 -5.95 -34.68 -35.04
CA ASP A 827 -5.14 -33.68 -35.73
C ASP A 827 -3.63 -33.90 -35.47
N PRO A 828 -2.80 -34.06 -36.52
CA PRO A 828 -1.35 -34.23 -36.35
C PRO A 828 -0.64 -33.03 -35.72
N ASN A 829 -1.24 -31.84 -35.78
CA ASN A 829 -0.64 -30.60 -35.26
C ASN A 829 -1.08 -30.31 -33.82
N PHE A 830 -2.02 -31.07 -33.26
CA PHE A 830 -2.60 -30.82 -31.94
C PHE A 830 -3.14 -29.38 -31.79
N GLY A 831 -3.69 -28.79 -32.85
CA GLY A 831 -4.08 -27.37 -32.91
C GLY A 831 -5.36 -27.02 -32.14
N THR A 832 -6.26 -27.98 -31.94
CA THR A 832 -7.46 -27.87 -31.10
C THR A 832 -7.36 -28.83 -29.91
N ILE A 833 -6.86 -28.32 -28.77
CA ILE A 833 -6.86 -29.04 -27.47
C ILE A 833 -7.98 -28.49 -26.56
N LEU A 834 -9.06 -27.99 -27.16
CA LEU A 834 -10.32 -27.67 -26.50
C LEU A 834 -11.43 -28.27 -27.36
N GLY A 835 -11.81 -29.52 -27.08
CA GLY A 835 -13.07 -30.09 -27.56
C GLY A 835 -13.05 -31.42 -28.32
N ARG A 836 -11.90 -31.99 -28.74
CA ARG A 836 -11.82 -33.39 -29.28
C ARG A 836 -10.48 -34.13 -29.04
N GLY A 837 -9.55 -33.58 -28.27
CA GLY A 837 -8.36 -34.31 -27.80
C GLY A 837 -8.63 -35.00 -26.46
N ARG A 838 -8.18 -36.25 -26.29
CA ARG A 838 -8.22 -36.94 -24.98
C ARG A 838 -6.85 -36.85 -24.32
N GLY A 839 -6.81 -36.29 -23.10
CA GLY A 839 -5.62 -36.22 -22.25
C GLY A 839 -5.71 -37.26 -21.14
N GLY A 840 -4.55 -37.77 -20.72
CA GLY A 840 -4.43 -38.67 -19.56
C GLY A 840 -3.14 -38.43 -18.81
N VAL A 841 -3.18 -38.61 -17.49
CA VAL A 841 -2.01 -38.58 -16.60
C VAL A 841 -1.80 -39.97 -16.04
N THR A 842 -0.56 -40.46 -16.05
CA THR A 842 -0.24 -41.78 -15.49
C THR A 842 1.12 -41.74 -14.81
N GLN A 843 1.25 -42.43 -13.68
CA GLN A 843 2.55 -42.64 -13.02
C GLN A 843 3.35 -43.78 -13.67
N LEU A 844 2.70 -44.60 -14.48
CA LEU A 844 3.32 -45.69 -15.21
C LEU A 844 3.78 -45.20 -16.57
N SER A 845 4.79 -45.84 -17.16
CA SER A 845 5.22 -45.59 -18.53
C SER A 845 4.23 -46.13 -19.60
N ALA A 846 2.96 -46.27 -19.22
CA ALA A 846 1.88 -46.73 -20.07
C ALA A 846 0.53 -46.11 -19.63
N TYR A 847 -0.35 -45.91 -20.61
CA TYR A 847 -1.69 -45.36 -20.43
C TYR A 847 -2.69 -46.12 -21.31
N THR A 848 -3.75 -46.66 -20.70
CA THR A 848 -4.86 -47.26 -21.45
C THR A 848 -5.97 -46.23 -21.61
N VAL A 849 -6.41 -45.99 -22.84
CA VAL A 849 -7.46 -45.01 -23.10
C VAL A 849 -8.75 -45.43 -22.38
N GLU A 850 -9.25 -44.55 -21.51
CA GLU A 850 -10.33 -44.88 -20.57
C GLU A 850 -11.71 -44.96 -21.25
N THR A 851 -11.89 -44.19 -22.32
CA THR A 851 -13.13 -44.07 -23.07
C THR A 851 -12.94 -44.61 -24.49
N ASP A 852 -14.01 -45.10 -25.13
CA ASP A 852 -13.91 -45.63 -26.49
C ASP A 852 -13.55 -44.53 -27.49
N LEU A 853 -12.48 -44.73 -28.25
CA LEU A 853 -12.14 -43.90 -29.40
C LEU A 853 -13.12 -44.17 -30.54
N THR A 854 -13.31 -43.17 -31.41
CA THR A 854 -14.16 -43.31 -32.59
C THR A 854 -13.57 -44.39 -33.50
N ALA A 855 -14.40 -45.32 -33.95
CA ALA A 855 -13.99 -46.36 -34.90
C ALA A 855 -13.61 -45.74 -36.25
N LEU A 856 -12.79 -46.44 -37.04
CA LEU A 856 -12.38 -46.02 -38.38
C LEU A 856 -11.78 -44.60 -38.41
N THR A 857 -11.01 -44.25 -37.39
CA THR A 857 -10.42 -42.91 -37.21
C THR A 857 -8.92 -43.00 -37.03
N HIS A 858 -8.20 -42.03 -37.61
CA HIS A 858 -6.75 -41.89 -37.46
C HIS A 858 -6.44 -41.01 -36.26
N TYR A 859 -5.61 -41.51 -35.34
CA TYR A 859 -5.20 -40.79 -34.14
C TYR A 859 -3.70 -40.61 -34.10
N TYR A 860 -3.28 -39.46 -33.61
CA TYR A 860 -1.93 -39.03 -33.32
C TYR A 860 -1.77 -38.91 -31.80
N TRP A 861 -0.62 -39.28 -31.28
CA TRP A 861 -0.35 -39.20 -29.86
C TRP A 861 1.10 -38.86 -29.56
N ARG A 862 1.30 -38.21 -28.41
CA ARG A 862 2.60 -37.81 -27.87
C ARG A 862 2.56 -37.83 -26.35
N VAL A 863 3.74 -37.96 -25.75
CA VAL A 863 3.90 -38.05 -24.28
C VAL A 863 5.04 -37.17 -23.83
N ARG A 864 4.92 -36.52 -22.68
CA ARG A 864 6.04 -35.88 -21.99
C ARG A 864 6.13 -36.37 -20.56
N ALA A 865 7.35 -36.38 -20.04
CA ALA A 865 7.63 -36.72 -18.65
C ALA A 865 7.58 -35.48 -17.78
N VAL A 866 7.03 -35.63 -16.58
CA VAL A 866 6.98 -34.63 -15.54
C VAL A 866 7.68 -35.21 -14.33
N SER A 867 8.64 -34.48 -13.76
CA SER A 867 9.24 -34.81 -12.48
C SER A 867 8.99 -33.66 -11.51
N ALA A 868 8.35 -33.95 -10.38
CA ALA A 868 8.20 -33.03 -9.27
C ALA A 868 9.09 -33.50 -8.11
N SER A 869 10.11 -32.74 -7.75
CA SER A 869 10.98 -33.04 -6.61
C SER A 869 11.32 -31.76 -5.86
N GLY A 870 11.14 -31.75 -4.54
CA GLY A 870 11.45 -30.59 -3.70
C GLY A 870 10.65 -29.33 -4.05
N GLY A 871 9.37 -29.48 -4.43
CA GLY A 871 8.48 -28.36 -4.76
C GLY A 871 8.68 -27.71 -6.14
N VAL A 872 9.53 -28.28 -7.01
CA VAL A 872 9.78 -27.77 -8.37
C VAL A 872 9.35 -28.81 -9.41
N THR A 873 8.45 -28.40 -10.30
CA THR A 873 8.03 -29.20 -11.47
C THR A 873 8.99 -28.96 -12.63
N GLN A 874 9.57 -30.04 -13.16
CA GLN A 874 10.44 -30.02 -14.32
C GLN A 874 9.86 -30.95 -15.39
N ILE A 875 9.78 -30.48 -16.63
CA ILE A 875 9.13 -31.19 -17.72
C ILE A 875 10.11 -31.50 -18.85
N SER A 876 9.95 -32.65 -19.48
CA SER A 876 10.62 -32.95 -20.74
C SER A 876 9.96 -32.20 -21.90
N GLN A 877 10.64 -32.14 -23.05
CA GLN A 877 9.95 -31.88 -24.32
C GLN A 877 8.92 -33.00 -24.59
N TRP A 878 7.93 -32.71 -25.44
CA TRP A 878 7.06 -33.75 -25.98
C TRP A 878 7.87 -34.75 -26.80
N SER A 879 7.49 -36.03 -26.72
CA SER A 879 8.00 -37.06 -27.60
C SER A 879 7.67 -36.74 -29.07
N ALA A 880 8.39 -37.39 -29.97
CA ALA A 880 7.99 -37.39 -31.37
C ALA A 880 6.57 -37.97 -31.50
N VAL A 881 5.74 -37.32 -32.33
CA VAL A 881 4.37 -37.73 -32.56
C VAL A 881 4.35 -39.09 -33.24
N ARG A 882 3.56 -40.04 -32.71
CA ARG A 882 3.19 -41.29 -33.37
C ARG A 882 1.71 -41.29 -33.75
N ASN A 883 1.32 -42.15 -34.67
CA ASN A 883 -0.08 -42.34 -35.03
C ASN A 883 -0.49 -43.82 -35.06
N PHE A 884 -1.81 -44.06 -35.04
CA PHE A 884 -2.45 -45.36 -35.21
C PHE A 884 -3.89 -45.22 -35.75
N TRP A 885 -4.47 -46.32 -36.23
CA TRP A 885 -5.83 -46.38 -36.79
C TRP A 885 -6.74 -47.33 -36.01
N THR A 886 -7.98 -46.95 -35.72
CA THR A 886 -8.97 -47.80 -35.01
C THR A 886 -9.82 -48.66 -35.97
N LEU A 887 -10.01 -49.94 -35.64
CA LEU A 887 -10.94 -50.85 -36.34
C LEU A 887 -12.42 -50.62 -35.93
N PRO A 888 -13.40 -51.17 -36.68
CA PRO A 888 -14.84 -51.08 -36.39
C PRO A 888 -15.24 -51.42 -34.95
#